data_AF-A0A4P2PVL0-F1
#
_entry.id   AF-A0A4P2PVL0-F1
#
_cell.length_a   1.000
_cell.length_b   1.000
_cell.length_c   1.000
_cell.angle_alpha   90.00
_cell.angle_beta   90.00
_cell.angle_gamma   90.00
#
_symmetry.space_group_name_H-M   'P 1'
#
loop_
_entity.id
_entity.type
_entity.pdbx_description
1 polymer ?
#
loop_
_entity_poly.entity_id
_entity_poly.type
_entity_poly.pdbx_seq_one_letter_code
_entity_poly.pdbx_strand_id
1 'polypeptide(L)'
;MRRRGNIGMFPALGLVLGCALPPGAARAATTAITYTIAHADCGMNSFALYMNGALVDTVPATNACACNSSPLQVTITDPVLLELYDPARCNDFQVETVGDDDVMWGYVRVDVASDEGAASACLFDAAPRNVGPTCADRELCNGYDYRLLSVGDADADGDGLAAGVGAGCDNCGSIANPDQADGDGDGVGDVCDSCADAPDPGQEDSDGNGIGDVCDACYAAGAPDWDADGLCASEDNCMGRSNPDQADSDGDGFGDACDGCAGMGTYDSDGDGVCDGSDNCAYRENPDQADSDADGVGDACDNCVGTPNPLQEDIDQNGRGDACDACHAIGSADLDHDGVCDSVDSCTDTPNPDQVDSDGDGFGDPCDTCAGPGQLDSDGDGVCDGADNCVVRENPDQRDADGDGFGDLCDHCVGPGAQDTDGDGVCDAVDICAHVANPDQVDSDGDGLGDLCDHCAGPGAQDTDGDGLCDGADNCVSEPNPGQEDSDGDGMGDSCDVCGVILDNGTLQLGVHCEGHLNVPFEDPLGYGALGLRYVRTGNPAIEPGEPAEGWGVGDALSGVAGYASRWPDGGAVNMTVVSFSATSSAAVSTVQVGSTFLVTHDYHPSALTPWLYEVVVTIQNISPDPVDLRYRRVVDWDVVPSPFLEYVTLDMGTASELFRTDTNGFNSANPFSFVSSQPGPVTDAGPNDLGALFDFDFGGLAPGERKVFRTFYGAAGTEADALRALSAVGAEAYSLAQPSTPAGSSLGAPNTFILAYASVAAVCGDGVVEAGEACDDGNGVSGDGCNADCTVGCPDADGDGSCDVTCVTIRRGAHGQAADATVWALVPRYNDGSSSYVHTGLRDGAEKQALFRFDLGAIPSWSTVESATFRATLYSSGTHEIRAHRVTAPWVESTVTWSSLAGSHDPAIEATLLGASSGVGTLDLTALVQAWVDGVHPNHGLLLEADPTARTAYRSSEHPSLDHRPSLEVCFY
;
A
#
# COMPACT_ATOMS: atom_id res chain seq x y z
N MET A 1 51.60 -11.97 -41.29
CA MET A 1 52.97 -11.41 -41.26
C MET A 1 53.52 -11.56 -39.85
N ARG A 2 54.75 -12.12 -39.70
CA ARG A 2 55.76 -12.01 -38.59
C ARG A 2 55.25 -11.86 -37.13
N ARG A 3 55.68 -12.60 -36.10
CA ARG A 3 56.86 -13.46 -35.80
C ARG A 3 56.58 -14.20 -34.47
N ARG A 4 56.80 -15.54 -34.38
CA ARG A 4 57.79 -16.30 -33.55
C ARG A 4 57.76 -16.04 -32.02
N GLY A 5 57.78 -17.02 -31.11
CA GLY A 5 58.00 -18.49 -31.05
C GLY A 5 57.76 -18.93 -29.58
N ASN A 6 57.97 -20.14 -29.06
CA ASN A 6 58.54 -21.42 -29.48
C ASN A 6 58.22 -22.44 -28.34
N ILE A 7 57.78 -23.68 -28.66
CA ILE A 7 58.22 -25.02 -28.18
C ILE A 7 58.25 -25.28 -26.63
N GLY A 8 57.68 -26.37 -26.06
CA GLY A 8 57.47 -27.71 -26.64
C GLY A 8 56.73 -28.78 -25.80
N MET A 9 56.83 -30.00 -26.32
CA MET A 9 56.02 -31.23 -26.20
C MET A 9 56.56 -32.30 -25.20
N PHE A 10 55.62 -33.00 -24.50
CA PHE A 10 55.47 -34.46 -24.18
C PHE A 10 56.57 -35.26 -23.38
N PRO A 11 56.31 -36.49 -22.84
CA PRO A 11 55.55 -36.87 -21.61
C PRO A 11 56.28 -37.91 -20.70
N ALA A 12 55.59 -38.32 -19.61
CA ALA A 12 55.64 -39.53 -18.74
C ALA A 12 56.72 -40.66 -18.90
N LEU A 13 57.20 -41.23 -17.77
CA LEU A 13 56.90 -42.60 -17.23
C LEU A 13 57.92 -43.10 -16.14
N GLY A 14 57.36 -43.59 -15.02
CA GLY A 14 57.78 -44.53 -13.94
C GLY A 14 59.22 -45.11 -13.76
N LEU A 15 59.63 -45.35 -12.49
CA LEU A 15 59.63 -46.68 -11.83
C LEU A 15 60.22 -46.65 -10.38
N VAL A 16 59.55 -47.40 -9.50
CA VAL A 16 59.76 -47.82 -8.11
C VAL A 16 61.19 -48.20 -7.68
N LEU A 17 61.59 -47.82 -6.45
CA LEU A 17 62.59 -48.52 -5.64
C LEU A 17 62.21 -48.47 -4.14
N GLY A 18 61.73 -49.59 -3.59
CA GLY A 18 61.50 -49.76 -2.15
C GLY A 18 62.81 -50.02 -1.40
N CYS A 19 62.95 -49.45 -0.21
CA CYS A 19 64.06 -49.70 0.71
C CYS A 19 63.51 -50.07 2.09
N ALA A 20 63.67 -51.34 2.48
CA ALA A 20 63.38 -51.81 3.83
C ALA A 20 64.56 -51.47 4.76
N LEU A 21 64.27 -50.89 5.94
CA LEU A 21 65.23 -50.64 7.02
C LEU A 21 65.30 -51.83 8.01
N PRO A 22 66.44 -52.05 8.69
CA PRO A 22 66.69 -53.22 9.56
C PRO A 22 66.21 -53.03 11.02
N PRO A 23 66.02 -54.12 11.80
CA PRO A 23 65.46 -54.07 13.14
C PRO A 23 66.53 -53.78 14.20
N GLY A 24 66.32 -52.74 15.02
CA GLY A 24 67.19 -52.43 16.15
C GLY A 24 67.18 -50.99 16.65
N ALA A 25 66.08 -50.23 16.47
CA ALA A 25 65.91 -48.98 17.20
C ALA A 25 65.67 -49.32 18.68
N ALA A 26 66.44 -48.71 19.57
CA ALA A 26 66.15 -48.72 20.99
C ALA A 26 64.78 -48.06 21.17
N ARG A 27 63.82 -48.76 21.79
CA ARG A 27 62.48 -48.24 22.03
C ARG A 27 62.55 -46.90 22.76
N ALA A 28 61.84 -45.89 22.27
CA ALA A 28 61.65 -44.61 22.95
C ALA A 28 61.17 -44.88 24.38
N ALA A 29 61.91 -44.36 25.37
CA ALA A 29 61.49 -44.49 26.75
C ALA A 29 60.38 -43.48 27.01
N THR A 30 59.26 -43.93 27.58
CA THR A 30 58.24 -43.02 28.11
C THR A 30 58.85 -42.22 29.25
N THR A 31 58.78 -40.90 29.16
CA THR A 31 59.41 -39.98 30.12
C THR A 31 58.40 -39.39 31.10
N ALA A 32 57.15 -39.25 30.68
CA ALA A 32 56.06 -38.78 31.52
C ALA A 32 54.69 -39.20 30.95
N ILE A 33 53.71 -39.37 31.84
CA ILE A 33 52.29 -39.50 31.49
C ILE A 33 51.52 -38.46 32.27
N THR A 34 50.80 -37.59 31.58
CA THR A 34 50.08 -36.45 32.17
C THR A 34 48.59 -36.60 31.98
N TYR A 35 47.83 -36.70 33.07
CA TYR A 35 46.38 -36.58 33.08
C TYR A 35 46.01 -35.10 33.27
N THR A 36 45.18 -34.57 32.38
CA THR A 36 44.61 -33.22 32.46
C THR A 36 43.11 -33.32 32.64
N ILE A 37 42.59 -32.84 33.77
CA ILE A 37 41.20 -32.98 34.19
C ILE A 37 40.57 -31.60 34.41
N ALA A 38 39.58 -31.25 33.59
CA ALA A 38 38.74 -30.07 33.78
C ALA A 38 37.42 -30.49 34.43
N HIS A 39 37.02 -29.84 35.52
CA HIS A 39 35.84 -30.23 36.30
C HIS A 39 35.30 -29.08 37.17
N ALA A 40 34.07 -29.25 37.67
CA ALA A 40 33.46 -28.45 38.73
C ALA A 40 32.93 -29.38 39.83
N ASP A 41 33.32 -29.13 41.07
CA ASP A 41 32.95 -29.94 42.23
C ASP A 41 32.48 -29.05 43.40
N CYS A 42 31.37 -29.43 44.02
CA CYS A 42 30.76 -28.79 45.20
C CYS A 42 30.93 -29.58 46.52
N GLY A 43 31.74 -30.64 46.53
CA GLY A 43 31.94 -31.56 47.65
C GLY A 43 33.41 -31.78 48.04
N MET A 44 33.67 -32.85 48.80
CA MET A 44 35.04 -33.33 49.07
C MET A 44 35.29 -34.61 48.27
N ASN A 45 35.46 -34.48 46.96
CA ASN A 45 35.71 -35.60 46.07
C ASN A 45 37.21 -35.75 45.73
N SER A 46 37.56 -36.89 45.15
CA SER A 46 38.91 -37.17 44.61
C SER A 46 38.80 -37.98 43.32
N PHE A 47 39.85 -37.97 42.50
CA PHE A 47 39.96 -38.73 41.26
C PHE A 47 41.00 -39.83 41.43
N ALA A 48 40.58 -41.08 41.22
CA ALA A 48 41.44 -42.24 41.13
C ALA A 48 41.84 -42.47 39.67
N LEU A 49 43.14 -42.50 39.39
CA LEU A 49 43.71 -42.62 38.05
C LEU A 49 44.26 -44.02 37.85
N TYR A 50 43.85 -44.72 36.81
CA TYR A 50 44.28 -46.07 36.47
C TYR A 50 44.94 -46.13 35.09
N MET A 51 45.83 -47.11 34.93
CA MET A 51 46.47 -47.45 33.67
C MET A 51 46.58 -48.97 33.58
N ASN A 52 46.08 -49.56 32.50
CA ASN A 52 46.02 -51.01 32.30
C ASN A 52 45.40 -51.73 33.53
N GLY A 53 44.32 -51.16 34.07
CA GLY A 53 43.62 -51.65 35.28
C GLY A 53 44.37 -51.50 36.61
N ALA A 54 45.57 -50.92 36.65
CA ALA A 54 46.33 -50.66 37.87
C ALA A 54 46.14 -49.21 38.35
N LEU A 55 45.83 -49.01 39.63
CA LEU A 55 45.71 -47.67 40.23
C LEU A 55 47.10 -47.01 40.29
N VAL A 56 47.25 -45.88 39.60
CA VAL A 56 48.50 -45.15 39.45
C VAL A 56 48.59 -43.96 40.40
N ASP A 57 47.48 -43.25 40.65
CA ASP A 57 47.42 -42.18 41.67
C ASP A 57 45.97 -41.93 42.16
N THR A 58 45.82 -41.20 43.28
CA THR A 58 44.53 -40.66 43.74
C THR A 58 44.69 -39.21 44.17
N VAL A 59 44.06 -38.29 43.45
CA VAL A 59 44.24 -36.84 43.62
C VAL A 59 42.95 -36.16 44.09
N PRO A 60 43.01 -35.22 45.04
CA PRO A 60 41.80 -34.52 45.49
C PRO A 60 41.25 -33.59 44.40
N ALA A 61 39.92 -33.52 44.28
CA ALA A 61 39.23 -32.59 43.41
C ALA A 61 39.25 -31.16 44.01
N THR A 62 39.09 -30.15 43.15
CA THR A 62 38.98 -28.75 43.58
C THR A 62 37.54 -28.39 43.96
N ASN A 63 37.30 -28.02 45.23
CA ASN A 63 35.96 -27.62 45.73
C ASN A 63 35.68 -26.15 45.42
N ALA A 64 35.13 -25.88 44.24
CA ALA A 64 34.95 -24.52 43.72
C ALA A 64 33.52 -24.23 43.22
N CYS A 65 32.63 -25.23 43.12
CA CYS A 65 31.25 -25.13 42.61
C CYS A 65 31.07 -24.44 41.25
N ALA A 66 32.17 -24.25 40.52
CA ALA A 66 32.27 -23.66 39.20
C ALA A 66 33.51 -24.25 38.52
N CYS A 67 33.53 -24.22 37.19
CA CYS A 67 34.56 -24.91 36.41
C CYS A 67 35.92 -24.27 36.59
N ASN A 68 36.94 -25.11 36.77
CA ASN A 68 38.28 -24.63 36.97
C ASN A 68 38.81 -23.95 35.70
N SER A 69 39.19 -22.68 35.80
CA SER A 69 39.87 -21.96 34.71
C SER A 69 41.30 -22.46 34.45
N SER A 70 41.80 -23.35 35.31
CA SER A 70 43.07 -24.06 35.17
C SER A 70 42.82 -25.53 35.52
N PRO A 71 42.88 -26.45 34.53
CA PRO A 71 42.65 -27.87 34.74
C PRO A 71 43.59 -28.47 35.78
N LEU A 72 43.11 -29.49 36.50
CA LEU A 72 43.97 -30.29 37.37
C LEU A 72 44.89 -31.13 36.49
N GLN A 73 46.21 -30.93 36.61
CA GLN A 73 47.20 -31.72 35.91
C GLN A 73 47.97 -32.61 36.87
N VAL A 74 47.98 -33.91 36.57
CA VAL A 74 48.71 -34.93 37.33
C VAL A 74 49.70 -35.58 36.38
N THR A 75 50.99 -35.37 36.64
CA THR A 75 52.07 -35.95 35.82
C THR A 75 52.78 -37.06 36.57
N ILE A 76 52.76 -38.24 35.99
CA ILE A 76 53.39 -39.45 36.50
C ILE A 76 54.77 -39.56 35.86
N THR A 77 55.81 -39.51 36.70
CA THR A 77 57.22 -39.69 36.28
C THR A 77 57.92 -40.80 37.05
N ASP A 78 57.18 -41.57 37.86
CA ASP A 78 57.76 -42.71 38.59
C ASP A 78 58.09 -43.81 37.59
N PRO A 79 59.36 -44.23 37.48
CA PRO A 79 59.77 -45.21 36.47
C PRO A 79 59.08 -46.57 36.63
N VAL A 80 58.64 -46.96 37.83
CA VAL A 80 57.90 -48.21 38.05
C VAL A 80 56.47 -48.12 37.52
N LEU A 81 55.85 -46.94 37.62
CA LEU A 81 54.50 -46.71 37.12
C LEU A 81 54.51 -46.44 35.61
N LEU A 82 55.56 -45.81 35.07
CA LEU A 82 55.75 -45.64 33.64
C LEU A 82 55.99 -46.96 32.90
N GLU A 83 56.58 -47.98 33.57
CA GLU A 83 56.70 -49.34 33.02
C GLU A 83 55.35 -50.05 32.81
N LEU A 84 54.25 -49.51 33.36
CA LEU A 84 52.91 -50.03 33.07
C LEU A 84 52.46 -49.73 31.63
N TYR A 85 53.02 -48.71 30.99
CA TYR A 85 52.74 -48.36 29.60
C TYR A 85 53.68 -49.10 28.64
N ASP A 86 53.12 -49.86 27.70
CA ASP A 86 53.85 -50.55 26.62
C ASP A 86 53.55 -49.89 25.27
N PRO A 87 54.47 -49.09 24.69
CA PRO A 87 54.21 -48.34 23.44
C PRO A 87 53.93 -49.23 22.22
N ALA A 88 54.19 -50.54 22.30
CA ALA A 88 53.93 -51.50 21.23
C ALA A 88 52.60 -52.25 21.38
N ARG A 89 51.75 -51.85 22.33
CA ARG A 89 50.44 -52.42 22.58
C ARG A 89 49.42 -51.30 22.75
N CYS A 90 48.16 -51.68 22.70
CA CYS A 90 47.10 -50.80 23.12
C CYS A 90 47.07 -50.71 24.65
N ASN A 91 47.20 -49.49 25.19
CA ASN A 91 47.19 -49.23 26.63
C ASN A 91 45.87 -48.61 27.04
N ASP A 92 45.30 -49.15 28.12
CA ASP A 92 44.07 -48.68 28.73
C ASP A 92 44.34 -47.58 29.77
N PHE A 93 43.52 -46.53 29.76
CA PHE A 93 43.55 -45.44 30.73
C PHE A 93 42.15 -45.18 31.26
N GLN A 94 42.03 -45.09 32.58
CA GLN A 94 40.74 -44.92 33.24
C GLN A 94 40.83 -43.88 34.38
N VAL A 95 39.78 -43.07 34.53
CA VAL A 95 39.64 -42.11 35.63
C VAL A 95 38.29 -42.29 36.33
N GLU A 96 38.31 -42.40 37.67
CA GLU A 96 37.12 -42.60 38.51
C GLU A 96 36.97 -41.50 39.57
N THR A 97 35.74 -40.99 39.78
CA THR A 97 35.42 -40.13 40.93
C THR A 97 35.22 -40.95 42.20
N VAL A 98 35.78 -40.50 43.32
CA VAL A 98 35.60 -41.09 44.65
C VAL A 98 35.08 -40.02 45.62
N GLY A 99 33.82 -40.13 46.08
CA GLY A 99 33.18 -39.22 47.06
C GLY A 99 31.64 -39.13 46.92
N ASP A 100 31.04 -37.98 47.29
CA ASP A 100 29.58 -37.75 47.43
C ASP A 100 28.82 -37.44 46.10
N ASP A 101 29.27 -38.00 44.98
CA ASP A 101 28.61 -38.04 43.65
C ASP A 101 28.31 -36.72 42.90
N ASP A 102 28.48 -35.53 43.49
CA ASP A 102 28.15 -34.22 42.87
C ASP A 102 29.37 -33.56 42.16
N VAL A 103 29.93 -34.24 41.15
CA VAL A 103 31.03 -33.72 40.29
C VAL A 103 30.59 -33.62 38.83
N MET A 104 30.73 -32.43 38.26
CA MET A 104 30.53 -32.16 36.83
C MET A 104 31.89 -32.17 36.10
N TRP A 105 31.99 -32.94 35.02
CA TRP A 105 33.21 -33.06 34.21
C TRP A 105 33.13 -32.12 33.00
N GLY A 106 34.25 -31.45 32.69
CA GLY A 106 34.45 -30.72 31.43
C GLY A 106 35.08 -31.64 30.39
N TYR A 107 36.37 -31.96 30.57
CA TYR A 107 37.08 -32.94 29.74
C TYR A 107 38.14 -33.67 30.56
N VAL A 108 38.58 -34.84 30.06
CA VAL A 108 39.71 -35.60 30.59
C VAL A 108 40.62 -36.02 29.43
N ARG A 109 41.89 -35.60 29.47
CA ARG A 109 42.90 -35.95 28.47
C ARG A 109 44.13 -36.59 29.12
N VAL A 110 44.73 -37.56 28.44
CA VAL A 110 46.01 -38.17 28.81
C VAL A 110 47.03 -37.89 27.72
N ASP A 111 48.16 -37.29 28.12
CA ASP A 111 49.30 -37.01 27.25
C ASP A 111 50.47 -37.93 27.66
N VAL A 112 50.99 -38.74 26.73
CA VAL A 112 52.13 -39.64 26.93
C VAL A 112 53.35 -39.08 26.20
N ALA A 113 54.32 -38.61 26.97
CA ALA A 113 55.56 -38.05 26.43
C ALA A 113 56.66 -39.12 26.37
N SER A 114 57.38 -39.17 25.25
CA SER A 114 58.56 -40.01 25.06
C SER A 114 59.73 -39.20 24.49
N ASP A 115 60.91 -39.81 24.44
CA ASP A 115 62.10 -39.20 23.83
C ASP A 115 61.98 -38.96 22.32
N GLU A 116 60.95 -39.52 21.66
CA GLU A 116 60.74 -39.43 20.19
C GLU A 116 59.50 -38.60 19.80
N GLY A 117 58.64 -38.22 20.75
CA GLY A 117 57.40 -37.49 20.49
C GLY A 117 56.37 -37.66 21.61
N ALA A 118 55.27 -36.91 21.55
CA ALA A 118 54.14 -37.03 22.48
C ALA A 118 52.91 -37.56 21.75
N ALA A 119 52.20 -38.50 22.37
CA ALA A 119 50.91 -38.99 21.91
C ALA A 119 49.83 -38.57 22.92
N SER A 120 48.64 -38.25 22.46
CA SER A 120 47.54 -37.76 23.30
C SER A 120 46.28 -38.57 23.04
N ALA A 121 45.50 -38.81 24.09
CA ALA A 121 44.14 -39.33 23.95
C ALA A 121 43.16 -38.66 24.89
N CYS A 122 41.96 -38.42 24.38
CA CYS A 122 40.86 -37.91 25.15
C CYS A 122 40.03 -39.06 25.69
N LEU A 123 39.87 -39.10 27.02
CA LEU A 123 39.02 -40.08 27.70
C LEU A 123 37.56 -39.58 27.80
N PHE A 124 37.36 -38.27 27.72
CA PHE A 124 36.05 -37.63 27.81
C PHE A 124 36.10 -36.20 27.27
N ASP A 125 35.10 -35.83 26.47
CA ASP A 125 34.80 -34.44 26.08
C ASP A 125 33.26 -34.27 26.05
N ALA A 126 32.75 -33.10 26.46
CA ALA A 126 31.32 -32.84 26.55
C ALA A 126 30.89 -31.75 25.54
N ALA A 127 30.09 -32.10 24.51
CA ALA A 127 29.58 -31.15 23.48
C ALA A 127 28.10 -31.43 23.07
N PRO A 128 27.38 -30.54 22.33
CA PRO A 128 26.61 -29.45 22.93
C PRO A 128 25.14 -29.40 22.48
N ARG A 129 24.21 -29.48 23.43
CA ARG A 129 22.92 -28.75 23.35
C ARG A 129 22.51 -28.32 24.75
N ASN A 130 23.06 -27.21 25.25
CA ASN A 130 22.35 -26.38 26.22
C ASN A 130 22.97 -25.00 26.43
N VAL A 131 22.09 -24.00 26.49
CA VAL A 131 22.40 -22.58 26.69
C VAL A 131 22.36 -22.31 28.20
N GLY A 132 23.49 -22.46 28.90
CA GLY A 132 23.56 -22.18 30.35
C GLY A 132 24.97 -22.38 30.96
N PRO A 133 25.31 -21.70 32.07
CA PRO A 133 26.69 -21.53 32.52
C PRO A 133 27.18 -22.70 33.37
N THR A 134 27.68 -23.77 32.74
CA THR A 134 28.55 -24.78 33.37
C THR A 134 29.49 -25.41 32.32
N CYS A 135 30.82 -25.28 32.53
CA CYS A 135 31.98 -25.96 31.90
C CYS A 135 32.15 -25.96 30.36
N ALA A 136 31.30 -25.28 29.60
CA ALA A 136 31.17 -25.53 28.16
C ALA A 136 32.16 -24.83 27.20
N ASP A 137 33.18 -24.10 27.65
CA ASP A 137 34.07 -23.38 26.72
C ASP A 137 35.50 -23.91 26.76
N ARG A 138 35.77 -24.99 26.02
CA ARG A 138 37.04 -25.38 25.39
C ARG A 138 36.91 -26.76 24.72
N GLU A 139 36.59 -26.78 23.43
CA GLU A 139 36.58 -27.99 22.60
C GLU A 139 38.01 -28.46 22.30
N LEU A 140 38.30 -29.76 22.46
CA LEU A 140 39.51 -30.36 21.89
C LEU A 140 39.32 -31.79 21.34
N CYS A 141 38.19 -32.49 21.50
CA CYS A 141 38.03 -33.87 21.02
C CYS A 141 36.56 -34.27 20.71
N ASN A 142 36.28 -34.70 19.47
CA ASN A 142 34.94 -35.11 19.02
C ASN A 142 34.54 -36.53 19.47
N GLY A 143 33.51 -36.66 20.33
CA GLY A 143 32.57 -37.82 20.37
C GLY A 143 32.63 -38.84 21.55
N TYR A 144 31.42 -39.22 22.04
CA TYR A 144 30.99 -40.38 22.88
C TYR A 144 30.54 -40.19 24.37
N ASP A 145 29.72 -41.15 24.83
CA ASP A 145 28.62 -41.10 25.82
C ASP A 145 28.98 -41.46 27.31
N TYR A 146 28.09 -41.14 28.25
CA TYR A 146 28.30 -41.15 29.71
C TYR A 146 28.15 -42.52 30.41
N ARG A 147 29.26 -43.08 30.92
CA ARG A 147 29.43 -43.75 32.24
C ARG A 147 30.69 -44.62 32.26
N LEU A 148 31.56 -44.40 33.25
CA LEU A 148 32.90 -45.00 33.41
C LEU A 148 33.82 -44.68 32.22
N LEU A 149 34.71 -43.70 32.41
CA LEU A 149 35.60 -43.20 31.36
C LEU A 149 36.87 -44.05 31.35
N SER A 150 36.86 -45.10 30.52
CA SER A 150 38.01 -45.93 30.16
C SER A 150 38.17 -45.90 28.64
N VAL A 151 39.40 -45.79 28.15
CA VAL A 151 39.77 -45.95 26.75
C VAL A 151 40.77 -47.09 26.73
N GLY A 152 40.38 -48.28 26.25
CA GLY A 152 41.27 -49.46 26.30
C GLY A 152 40.68 -50.86 26.21
N ASP A 153 39.41 -51.08 26.61
CA ASP A 153 38.94 -52.44 26.92
C ASP A 153 37.79 -52.98 26.05
N ALA A 154 37.22 -52.15 25.15
CA ALA A 154 36.15 -52.58 24.26
C ALA A 154 36.52 -52.36 22.79
N ASP A 155 36.50 -53.46 22.03
CA ASP A 155 36.42 -53.48 20.57
C ASP A 155 35.02 -52.99 20.18
N ALA A 156 34.91 -51.68 19.91
CA ALA A 156 33.64 -50.98 19.83
C ALA A 156 32.91 -51.23 18.50
N ASP A 157 33.66 -51.42 17.42
CA ASP A 157 33.17 -51.60 16.06
C ASP A 157 33.26 -53.06 15.57
N GLY A 158 33.91 -53.95 16.34
CA GLY A 158 33.93 -55.39 16.13
C GLY A 158 35.01 -55.88 15.16
N ASP A 159 36.07 -55.09 14.96
CA ASP A 159 37.16 -55.35 14.02
C ASP A 159 38.25 -56.28 14.61
N GLY A 160 38.20 -56.51 15.93
CA GLY A 160 39.09 -57.36 16.69
C GLY A 160 40.24 -56.63 17.39
N LEU A 161 40.29 -55.31 17.31
CA LEU A 161 41.23 -54.42 17.98
C LEU A 161 40.50 -53.51 18.96
N ALA A 162 41.19 -53.09 20.02
CA ALA A 162 40.59 -52.25 21.06
C ALA A 162 41.01 -50.79 20.83
N ALA A 163 40.11 -49.86 21.12
CA ALA A 163 40.46 -48.44 21.21
C ALA A 163 41.43 -48.20 22.39
N GLY A 164 42.37 -47.25 22.27
CA GLY A 164 43.35 -46.93 23.31
C GLY A 164 44.51 -46.06 22.81
N VAL A 165 45.63 -46.02 23.54
CA VAL A 165 46.85 -45.31 23.10
C VAL A 165 48.03 -46.24 22.87
N GLY A 166 48.58 -46.22 21.65
CA GLY A 166 49.77 -46.97 21.23
C GLY A 166 49.62 -47.56 19.83
N ALA A 167 50.73 -48.05 19.26
CA ALA A 167 50.82 -48.48 17.85
C ALA A 167 50.10 -49.82 17.53
N GLY A 168 49.12 -50.21 18.33
CA GLY A 168 48.31 -51.42 18.14
C GLY A 168 46.89 -51.27 18.66
N CYS A 169 46.43 -50.02 18.78
CA CYS A 169 45.03 -49.69 19.00
C CYS A 169 44.34 -49.48 17.66
N ASP A 170 43.02 -49.59 17.70
CA ASP A 170 42.16 -49.23 16.60
C ASP A 170 42.32 -47.74 16.21
N ASN A 171 42.72 -47.46 14.97
CA ASN A 171 42.90 -46.15 14.37
C ASN A 171 41.63 -45.61 13.69
N CYS A 172 40.53 -46.38 13.70
CA CYS A 172 39.20 -45.96 13.30
C CYS A 172 38.14 -46.45 14.29
N GLY A 173 38.12 -45.88 15.50
CA GLY A 173 37.33 -46.35 16.67
C GLY A 173 35.81 -46.60 16.53
N SER A 174 35.23 -46.36 15.36
CA SER A 174 33.82 -46.63 15.06
C SER A 174 33.57 -47.31 13.71
N ILE A 175 34.61 -47.55 12.91
CA ILE A 175 34.52 -48.11 11.55
C ILE A 175 35.52 -49.25 11.44
N ALA A 176 34.98 -50.48 11.43
CA ALA A 176 35.81 -51.67 11.45
C ALA A 176 36.79 -51.74 10.26
N ASN A 177 38.08 -51.56 10.55
CA ASN A 177 39.20 -51.77 9.64
C ASN A 177 40.25 -52.72 10.26
N PRO A 178 40.01 -54.05 10.19
CA PRO A 178 40.88 -55.03 10.84
C PRO A 178 42.35 -55.04 10.40
N ASP A 179 42.68 -54.39 9.28
CA ASP A 179 44.05 -54.25 8.77
C ASP A 179 44.74 -52.94 9.17
N GLN A 180 43.99 -51.98 9.70
CA GLN A 180 44.47 -50.72 10.26
C GLN A 180 45.37 -49.97 9.27
N ALA A 181 45.00 -50.02 7.99
CA ALA A 181 45.70 -49.28 6.96
C ALA A 181 45.63 -47.77 7.26
N ASP A 182 46.77 -47.12 7.12
CA ASP A 182 47.01 -45.69 7.35
C ASP A 182 48.10 -45.30 6.34
N GLY A 183 47.66 -44.80 5.20
CA GLY A 183 48.43 -44.61 3.97
C GLY A 183 49.39 -43.45 4.07
N ASP A 184 49.01 -42.40 4.79
CA ASP A 184 49.76 -41.17 4.93
C ASP A 184 50.50 -41.04 6.27
N GLY A 185 50.19 -41.90 7.24
CA GLY A 185 50.89 -42.11 8.50
C GLY A 185 50.55 -41.08 9.57
N ASP A 186 49.37 -40.47 9.50
CA ASP A 186 48.96 -39.38 10.36
C ASP A 186 48.30 -39.85 11.68
N GLY A 187 47.95 -41.14 11.74
CA GLY A 187 47.35 -41.80 12.90
C GLY A 187 45.85 -42.06 12.80
N VAL A 188 45.18 -41.64 11.72
CA VAL A 188 43.80 -41.96 11.36
C VAL A 188 43.83 -43.05 10.27
N GLY A 189 42.94 -44.05 10.35
CA GLY A 189 42.94 -45.12 9.36
C GLY A 189 42.26 -44.73 8.05
N ASP A 190 42.74 -45.24 6.91
CA ASP A 190 42.27 -44.91 5.55
C ASP A 190 40.74 -44.92 5.38
N VAL A 191 40.03 -45.75 6.15
CA VAL A 191 38.57 -45.90 6.04
C VAL A 191 37.78 -44.82 6.78
N CYS A 192 38.41 -44.14 7.74
CA CYS A 192 37.83 -43.06 8.53
C CYS A 192 38.61 -41.76 8.37
N ASP A 193 39.57 -41.73 7.45
CA ASP A 193 40.38 -40.60 7.08
C ASP A 193 39.74 -39.85 5.90
N SER A 194 39.33 -38.62 6.15
CA SER A 194 38.77 -37.67 5.18
C SER A 194 39.80 -37.19 4.15
N CYS A 195 41.10 -37.41 4.40
CA CYS A 195 42.20 -37.17 3.49
C CYS A 195 43.22 -38.33 3.47
N ALA A 196 42.78 -39.56 3.17
CA ALA A 196 43.59 -40.80 3.17
C ALA A 196 44.97 -40.80 2.46
N ASP A 197 45.30 -39.78 1.66
CA ASP A 197 46.59 -39.62 0.98
C ASP A 197 47.38 -38.35 1.42
N ALA A 198 46.86 -37.57 2.37
CA ALA A 198 47.38 -36.26 2.76
C ALA A 198 47.22 -35.99 4.29
N PRO A 199 48.33 -35.98 5.06
CA PRO A 199 48.26 -36.00 6.52
C PRO A 199 47.47 -34.85 7.15
N ASP A 200 46.37 -35.18 7.80
CA ASP A 200 45.50 -34.26 8.54
C ASP A 200 44.96 -34.89 9.85
N PRO A 201 45.80 -35.03 10.90
CA PRO A 201 45.39 -35.70 12.14
C PRO A 201 44.19 -35.08 12.88
N GLY A 202 43.75 -33.89 12.45
CA GLY A 202 42.61 -33.16 12.98
C GLY A 202 41.30 -33.39 12.22
N GLN A 203 41.33 -33.98 11.02
CA GLN A 203 40.16 -34.35 10.21
C GLN A 203 39.17 -33.17 10.07
N GLU A 204 39.70 -32.00 9.68
CA GLU A 204 38.93 -30.77 9.52
C GLU A 204 38.15 -30.83 8.20
N ASP A 205 36.81 -30.81 8.28
CA ASP A 205 35.90 -30.76 7.13
C ASP A 205 34.92 -29.60 7.34
N SER A 206 35.25 -28.43 6.80
CA SER A 206 34.56 -27.17 7.07
C SER A 206 33.23 -27.04 6.32
N ASP A 207 33.07 -27.72 5.18
CA ASP A 207 31.85 -27.67 4.37
C ASP A 207 30.96 -28.93 4.53
N GLY A 208 31.47 -29.97 5.18
CA GLY A 208 30.74 -31.17 5.60
C GLY A 208 30.50 -32.15 4.46
N ASN A 209 31.30 -32.10 3.39
CA ASN A 209 31.12 -32.94 2.20
C ASN A 209 31.80 -34.32 2.31
N GLY A 210 32.60 -34.56 3.36
CA GLY A 210 33.30 -35.81 3.62
C GLY A 210 34.71 -35.91 3.03
N ILE A 211 35.20 -34.86 2.37
CA ILE A 211 36.60 -34.67 1.95
C ILE A 211 37.21 -33.62 2.88
N GLY A 212 38.37 -33.89 3.47
CA GLY A 212 38.98 -32.94 4.41
C GLY A 212 39.49 -31.66 3.71
N ASP A 213 39.50 -30.55 4.44
CA ASP A 213 39.87 -29.20 3.96
C ASP A 213 41.25 -29.18 3.27
N VAL A 214 42.16 -30.06 3.69
CA VAL A 214 43.54 -30.16 3.19
C VAL A 214 43.60 -30.79 1.80
N CYS A 215 42.63 -31.66 1.47
CA CYS A 215 42.56 -32.40 0.21
C CYS A 215 41.36 -32.00 -0.67
N ASP A 216 40.53 -31.06 -0.23
CA ASP A 216 39.42 -30.49 -1.01
C ASP A 216 39.88 -29.32 -1.91
N ALA A 217 39.81 -29.53 -3.23
CA ALA A 217 40.18 -28.53 -4.23
C ALA A 217 39.13 -27.43 -4.43
N CYS A 218 37.85 -27.71 -4.20
CA CYS A 218 36.74 -26.79 -4.42
C CYS A 218 36.54 -25.85 -3.22
N TYR A 219 36.73 -26.36 -2.01
CA TYR A 219 36.86 -25.52 -0.81
C TYR A 219 38.02 -24.52 -0.95
N ALA A 220 39.19 -24.96 -1.41
CA ALA A 220 40.35 -24.09 -1.64
C ALA A 220 40.13 -23.02 -2.73
N ALA A 221 39.26 -23.31 -3.72
CA ALA A 221 38.88 -22.38 -4.79
C ALA A 221 37.76 -21.39 -4.38
N GLY A 222 37.08 -21.63 -3.25
CA GLY A 222 35.91 -20.86 -2.83
C GLY A 222 34.70 -21.05 -3.74
N ALA A 223 34.62 -22.19 -4.42
CA ALA A 223 33.55 -22.55 -5.34
C ALA A 223 32.96 -23.90 -4.94
N PRO A 224 31.62 -24.03 -4.81
CA PRO A 224 31.00 -25.30 -4.43
C PRO A 224 31.04 -26.32 -5.58
N ASP A 225 31.16 -27.61 -5.25
CA ASP A 225 30.87 -28.75 -6.13
C ASP A 225 29.48 -29.27 -5.73
N TRP A 226 28.46 -28.99 -6.55
CA TRP A 226 27.05 -29.21 -6.18
C TRP A 226 26.58 -30.65 -6.36
N ASP A 227 27.20 -31.42 -7.25
CA ASP A 227 26.81 -32.80 -7.55
C ASP A 227 27.88 -33.85 -7.21
N ALA A 228 28.98 -33.39 -6.60
CA ALA A 228 30.07 -34.18 -6.03
C ALA A 228 30.78 -35.07 -7.06
N ASP A 229 30.97 -34.56 -8.27
CA ASP A 229 31.62 -35.27 -9.36
C ASP A 229 33.14 -34.99 -9.45
N GLY A 230 33.63 -34.09 -8.62
CA GLY A 230 35.04 -33.70 -8.53
C GLY A 230 35.39 -32.47 -9.36
N LEU A 231 34.41 -31.76 -9.91
CA LEU A 231 34.58 -30.50 -10.62
C LEU A 231 33.81 -29.38 -9.90
N CYS A 232 34.50 -28.26 -9.66
CA CYS A 232 33.84 -27.13 -9.01
C CYS A 232 32.85 -26.48 -9.98
N ALA A 233 31.73 -25.92 -9.48
CA ALA A 233 30.65 -25.38 -10.30
C ALA A 233 31.09 -24.32 -11.34
N SER A 234 32.25 -23.69 -11.17
CA SER A 234 32.82 -22.76 -12.15
C SER A 234 33.42 -23.42 -13.40
N GLU A 235 33.69 -24.72 -13.34
CA GLU A 235 34.33 -25.52 -14.39
C GLU A 235 33.45 -26.69 -14.86
N ASP A 236 32.21 -26.74 -14.38
CA ASP A 236 31.26 -27.84 -14.62
C ASP A 236 30.12 -27.43 -15.58
N ASN A 237 30.06 -28.08 -16.75
CA ASN A 237 29.03 -27.89 -17.76
C ASN A 237 27.72 -28.65 -17.47
N CYS A 238 27.63 -29.37 -16.35
CA CYS A 238 26.43 -29.98 -15.80
C CYS A 238 26.36 -29.89 -14.27
N MET A 239 26.39 -28.67 -13.72
CA MET A 239 26.37 -28.30 -12.29
C MET A 239 25.37 -29.02 -11.33
N GLY A 240 24.46 -29.87 -11.81
CA GLY A 240 23.55 -30.66 -10.98
C GLY A 240 23.46 -32.14 -11.38
N ARG A 241 24.33 -32.62 -12.26
CA ARG A 241 24.42 -33.99 -12.74
C ARG A 241 25.87 -34.38 -13.01
N SER A 242 26.39 -35.21 -12.10
CA SER A 242 27.74 -35.75 -12.15
C SER A 242 28.16 -36.22 -13.56
N ASN A 243 29.11 -35.51 -14.15
CA ASN A 243 29.74 -35.80 -15.42
C ASN A 243 31.25 -35.43 -15.41
N PRO A 244 32.08 -36.23 -14.70
CA PRO A 244 33.51 -35.92 -14.53
C PRO A 244 34.31 -35.82 -15.84
N ASP A 245 33.76 -36.27 -16.98
CA ASP A 245 34.40 -36.21 -18.29
C ASP A 245 34.07 -34.95 -19.10
N GLN A 246 33.09 -34.15 -18.66
CA GLN A 246 32.66 -32.88 -19.27
C GLN A 246 32.42 -33.01 -20.78
N ALA A 247 31.92 -34.17 -21.22
CA ALA A 247 31.59 -34.39 -22.62
C ALA A 247 30.49 -33.42 -23.06
N ASP A 248 30.68 -32.77 -24.20
CA ASP A 248 29.78 -31.79 -24.81
C ASP A 248 29.88 -32.02 -26.33
N SER A 249 28.94 -32.82 -26.85
CA SER A 249 29.02 -33.39 -28.19
C SER A 249 28.71 -32.38 -29.30
N ASP A 250 27.95 -31.34 -29.02
CA ASP A 250 27.51 -30.34 -29.98
C ASP A 250 28.12 -28.94 -29.73
N GLY A 251 28.75 -28.73 -28.57
CA GLY A 251 29.55 -27.56 -28.23
C GLY A 251 28.72 -26.36 -27.77
N ASP A 252 27.51 -26.59 -27.26
CA ASP A 252 26.58 -25.53 -26.86
C ASP A 252 26.86 -24.97 -25.45
N GLY A 253 27.68 -25.69 -24.67
CA GLY A 253 28.09 -25.32 -23.32
C GLY A 253 27.36 -26.07 -22.20
N PHE A 254 26.37 -26.90 -22.51
CA PHE A 254 25.81 -27.91 -21.63
C PHE A 254 26.44 -29.27 -21.92
N GLY A 255 26.76 -30.05 -20.89
CA GLY A 255 27.37 -31.36 -21.09
C GLY A 255 26.35 -32.44 -21.48
N ASP A 256 26.79 -33.48 -22.20
CA ASP A 256 26.00 -34.64 -22.64
C ASP A 256 25.19 -35.32 -21.50
N ALA A 257 25.60 -35.14 -20.25
CA ALA A 257 24.92 -35.71 -19.08
C ALA A 257 23.67 -34.93 -18.65
N CYS A 258 23.60 -33.64 -18.99
CA CYS A 258 22.50 -32.73 -18.70
C CYS A 258 21.86 -32.11 -19.95
N ASP A 259 22.46 -32.32 -21.11
CA ASP A 259 21.91 -32.01 -22.42
C ASP A 259 21.16 -33.23 -23.00
N GLY A 260 19.87 -33.04 -23.26
CA GLY A 260 18.99 -34.08 -23.77
C GLY A 260 18.88 -34.14 -25.29
N CYS A 261 19.44 -33.17 -26.01
CA CYS A 261 19.19 -32.94 -27.43
C CYS A 261 20.43 -32.37 -28.13
N ALA A 262 20.31 -31.92 -29.38
CA ALA A 262 21.41 -31.29 -30.11
C ALA A 262 21.03 -29.88 -30.56
N GLY A 263 21.87 -28.89 -30.31
CA GLY A 263 21.68 -27.48 -30.61
C GLY A 263 21.60 -26.63 -29.35
N MET A 264 21.47 -25.31 -29.50
CA MET A 264 21.42 -24.41 -28.36
C MET A 264 20.18 -24.67 -27.48
N GLY A 265 20.40 -25.09 -26.24
CA GLY A 265 19.37 -25.32 -25.23
C GLY A 265 19.50 -26.70 -24.58
N THR A 266 18.56 -27.05 -23.70
CA THR A 266 18.54 -28.38 -23.02
C THR A 266 17.16 -29.04 -23.04
N TYR A 267 16.19 -28.40 -23.70
CA TYR A 267 14.83 -28.88 -23.82
C TYR A 267 14.55 -29.23 -25.28
N ASP A 268 14.01 -30.42 -25.47
CA ASP A 268 13.52 -30.96 -26.73
C ASP A 268 12.07 -31.35 -26.47
N SER A 269 11.17 -30.44 -26.83
CA SER A 269 9.76 -30.51 -26.49
C SER A 269 9.00 -31.56 -27.29
N ASP A 270 9.51 -32.00 -28.44
CA ASP A 270 8.86 -32.98 -29.31
C ASP A 270 9.60 -34.32 -29.42
N GLY A 271 10.82 -34.41 -28.91
CA GLY A 271 11.61 -35.63 -28.79
C GLY A 271 12.32 -36.05 -30.07
N ASP A 272 12.54 -35.12 -31.00
CA ASP A 272 13.12 -35.40 -32.31
C ASP A 272 14.67 -35.42 -32.32
N GLY A 273 15.27 -34.97 -31.20
CA GLY A 273 16.70 -34.91 -30.98
C GLY A 273 17.35 -33.56 -31.29
N VAL A 274 16.57 -32.51 -31.60
CA VAL A 274 17.01 -31.12 -31.77
C VAL A 274 16.46 -30.27 -30.62
N CYS A 275 17.28 -29.41 -30.01
CA CYS A 275 16.80 -28.58 -28.92
C CYS A 275 15.90 -27.43 -29.41
N ASP A 276 14.86 -27.08 -28.64
CA ASP A 276 13.84 -26.07 -28.96
C ASP A 276 14.42 -24.72 -29.47
N GLY A 277 15.60 -24.32 -28.96
CA GLY A 277 16.26 -23.08 -29.36
C GLY A 277 16.92 -23.12 -30.74
N SER A 278 17.06 -24.31 -31.32
CA SER A 278 17.62 -24.57 -32.66
C SER A 278 16.66 -25.32 -33.58
N ASP A 279 15.50 -25.70 -33.07
CA ASP A 279 14.48 -26.46 -33.79
C ASP A 279 13.51 -25.52 -34.52
N ASN A 280 13.49 -25.59 -35.86
CA ASN A 280 12.54 -24.83 -36.68
C ASN A 280 11.10 -25.40 -36.65
N CYS A 281 10.87 -26.49 -35.92
CA CYS A 281 9.57 -27.04 -35.55
C CYS A 281 9.55 -27.62 -34.13
N ALA A 282 9.94 -26.85 -33.11
CA ALA A 282 10.05 -27.24 -31.68
C ALA A 282 8.91 -28.05 -31.02
N TYR A 283 7.76 -28.24 -31.68
CA TYR A 283 6.63 -29.02 -31.18
C TYR A 283 6.19 -30.14 -32.14
N ARG A 284 6.93 -30.41 -33.21
CA ARG A 284 6.61 -31.41 -34.23
C ARG A 284 7.87 -32.01 -34.87
N GLU A 285 8.11 -33.28 -34.51
CA GLU A 285 9.34 -34.00 -34.89
C GLU A 285 9.75 -33.81 -36.36
N ASN A 286 10.90 -33.17 -36.57
CA ASN A 286 11.55 -33.02 -37.88
C ASN A 286 13.09 -33.04 -37.75
N PRO A 287 13.70 -34.22 -37.47
CA PRO A 287 15.15 -34.30 -37.21
C PRO A 287 16.05 -33.88 -38.38
N ASP A 288 15.51 -33.67 -39.58
CA ASP A 288 16.24 -33.19 -40.75
C ASP A 288 16.24 -31.66 -40.90
N GLN A 289 15.42 -30.95 -40.12
CA GLN A 289 15.30 -29.49 -40.08
C GLN A 289 15.09 -28.87 -41.47
N ALA A 290 14.37 -29.56 -42.35
CA ALA A 290 14.08 -29.07 -43.70
C ALA A 290 13.23 -27.78 -43.65
N ASP A 291 13.61 -26.77 -44.43
CA ASP A 291 12.92 -25.48 -44.59
C ASP A 291 13.06 -25.05 -46.06
N SER A 292 12.03 -25.34 -46.85
CA SER A 292 12.04 -25.28 -48.31
C SER A 292 11.96 -23.87 -48.86
N ASP A 293 11.34 -22.94 -48.15
CA ASP A 293 11.18 -21.55 -48.57
C ASP A 293 11.99 -20.54 -47.73
N ALA A 294 12.69 -21.01 -46.71
CA ALA A 294 13.67 -20.32 -45.88
C ALA A 294 13.06 -19.18 -45.06
N ASP A 295 11.86 -19.39 -44.53
CA ASP A 295 11.14 -18.41 -43.71
C ASP A 295 11.41 -18.56 -42.20
N GLY A 296 12.06 -19.65 -41.80
CA GLY A 296 12.40 -19.97 -40.41
C GLY A 296 11.47 -20.96 -39.73
N VAL A 297 10.42 -21.44 -40.40
CA VAL A 297 9.51 -22.50 -39.97
C VAL A 297 9.79 -23.75 -40.80
N GLY A 298 10.00 -24.90 -40.16
CA GLY A 298 10.35 -26.11 -40.88
C GLY A 298 9.19 -26.70 -41.70
N ASP A 299 9.49 -27.37 -42.80
CA ASP A 299 8.53 -28.01 -43.72
C ASP A 299 7.51 -28.92 -43.00
N ALA A 300 7.91 -29.49 -41.85
CA ALA A 300 7.06 -30.37 -41.06
C ALA A 300 5.93 -29.62 -40.34
N CYS A 301 6.14 -28.36 -39.97
CA CYS A 301 5.19 -27.52 -39.26
C CYS A 301 4.76 -26.26 -40.04
N ASP A 302 5.28 -26.08 -41.25
CA ASP A 302 4.93 -24.98 -42.14
C ASP A 302 3.61 -25.24 -42.90
N ASN A 303 2.62 -24.39 -42.65
CA ASN A 303 1.31 -24.42 -43.32
C ASN A 303 1.33 -23.85 -44.75
N CYS A 304 2.49 -23.40 -45.23
CA CYS A 304 2.73 -22.87 -46.57
C CYS A 304 4.11 -23.19 -47.18
N VAL A 305 4.64 -24.41 -47.00
CA VAL A 305 5.92 -25.03 -47.49
C VAL A 305 6.66 -24.43 -48.72
N GLY A 306 5.96 -23.80 -49.67
CA GLY A 306 6.57 -23.15 -50.84
C GLY A 306 6.44 -21.62 -50.91
N THR A 307 5.92 -20.96 -49.88
CA THR A 307 5.61 -19.53 -49.85
C THR A 307 5.89 -18.94 -48.47
N PRO A 308 6.97 -18.12 -48.32
CA PRO A 308 7.43 -17.67 -47.01
C PRO A 308 6.36 -16.94 -46.19
N ASN A 309 6.08 -17.43 -44.98
CA ASN A 309 5.13 -16.88 -44.04
C ASN A 309 5.54 -17.17 -42.57
N PRO A 310 6.57 -16.47 -42.03
CA PRO A 310 7.15 -16.77 -40.71
C PRO A 310 6.19 -16.68 -39.52
N LEU A 311 5.02 -16.05 -39.70
CA LEU A 311 3.99 -15.89 -38.68
C LEU A 311 2.97 -17.02 -38.67
N GLN A 312 2.96 -17.88 -39.70
CA GLN A 312 2.08 -19.05 -39.83
C GLN A 312 0.60 -18.72 -39.62
N GLU A 313 0.19 -17.52 -40.02
CA GLU A 313 -1.21 -17.08 -39.92
C GLU A 313 -2.08 -18.02 -40.79
N ASP A 314 -3.16 -18.52 -40.17
CA ASP A 314 -4.18 -19.40 -40.75
C ASP A 314 -5.53 -18.98 -40.17
N ILE A 315 -6.12 -17.91 -40.72
CA ILE A 315 -7.30 -17.26 -40.11
C ILE A 315 -8.52 -18.19 -40.04
N ASP A 316 -8.64 -19.13 -40.98
CA ASP A 316 -9.77 -20.05 -41.09
C ASP A 316 -9.46 -21.45 -40.55
N GLN A 317 -8.22 -21.68 -40.13
CA GLN A 317 -7.75 -22.90 -39.49
C GLN A 317 -7.94 -24.15 -40.37
N ASN A 318 -7.90 -23.99 -41.69
CA ASN A 318 -8.06 -25.11 -42.61
C ASN A 318 -6.77 -25.91 -42.83
N GLY A 319 -5.65 -25.48 -42.23
CA GLY A 319 -4.34 -26.11 -42.30
C GLY A 319 -3.50 -25.64 -43.48
N ARG A 320 -3.95 -24.63 -44.23
CA ARG A 320 -3.22 -23.96 -45.29
C ARG A 320 -3.12 -22.48 -44.96
N GLY A 321 -1.89 -21.99 -44.79
CA GLY A 321 -1.68 -20.62 -44.33
C GLY A 321 -2.17 -19.57 -45.31
N ASP A 322 -2.42 -18.39 -44.76
CA ASP A 322 -2.96 -17.21 -45.43
C ASP A 322 -2.15 -16.82 -46.69
N ALA A 323 -0.84 -17.05 -46.65
CA ALA A 323 0.08 -16.72 -47.72
C ALA A 323 -0.10 -17.60 -48.97
N CYS A 324 -0.66 -18.79 -48.83
CA CYS A 324 -0.79 -19.76 -49.91
C CYS A 324 -2.23 -20.27 -50.12
N ASP A 325 -3.19 -19.83 -49.31
CA ASP A 325 -4.62 -20.06 -49.50
C ASP A 325 -5.31 -18.88 -50.20
N ALA A 326 -6.02 -19.18 -51.29
CA ALA A 326 -6.75 -18.19 -52.08
C ALA A 326 -8.15 -17.88 -51.52
N CYS A 327 -8.72 -18.76 -50.70
CA CYS A 327 -10.05 -18.62 -50.10
C CYS A 327 -9.99 -18.26 -48.60
N HIS A 328 -8.78 -17.95 -48.12
CA HIS A 328 -8.44 -17.68 -46.73
C HIS A 328 -9.20 -16.47 -46.13
N ALA A 329 -9.61 -15.49 -46.93
CA ALA A 329 -10.15 -14.22 -46.41
C ALA A 329 -11.46 -14.35 -45.58
N ILE A 330 -12.11 -15.52 -45.51
CA ILE A 330 -13.35 -15.72 -44.74
C ILE A 330 -13.68 -17.17 -44.34
N GLY A 331 -12.77 -18.15 -44.51
CA GLY A 331 -13.07 -19.56 -44.21
C GLY A 331 -13.94 -20.28 -45.24
N SER A 332 -13.71 -19.99 -46.52
CA SER A 332 -14.56 -20.48 -47.61
C SER A 332 -13.92 -21.69 -48.30
N ALA A 333 -14.59 -22.85 -48.32
CA ALA A 333 -14.19 -23.99 -49.15
C ALA A 333 -14.48 -23.71 -50.64
N ASP A 334 -14.05 -24.58 -51.56
CA ASP A 334 -14.46 -24.62 -52.98
C ASP A 334 -14.95 -26.06 -53.23
N LEU A 335 -16.23 -26.28 -52.95
CA LEU A 335 -16.85 -27.59 -52.77
C LEU A 335 -16.99 -28.34 -54.09
N ASP A 336 -17.28 -27.63 -55.18
CA ASP A 336 -17.50 -28.22 -56.50
C ASP A 336 -16.26 -28.18 -57.43
N HIS A 337 -15.18 -27.52 -56.98
CA HIS A 337 -13.87 -27.41 -57.63
C HIS A 337 -13.90 -26.70 -58.99
N ASP A 338 -14.78 -25.73 -59.16
CA ASP A 338 -14.89 -24.94 -60.38
C ASP A 338 -13.88 -23.76 -60.43
N GLY A 339 -13.23 -23.47 -59.30
CA GLY A 339 -12.22 -22.43 -59.13
C GLY A 339 -12.74 -21.12 -58.55
N VAL A 340 -13.99 -21.09 -58.07
CA VAL A 340 -14.63 -20.00 -57.32
C VAL A 340 -14.87 -20.49 -55.89
N CYS A 341 -14.48 -19.71 -54.87
CA CYS A 341 -14.70 -20.11 -53.48
C CYS A 341 -16.20 -20.11 -53.16
N ASP A 342 -16.69 -21.06 -52.34
CA ASP A 342 -18.08 -21.25 -51.91
C ASP A 342 -18.78 -19.96 -51.48
N SER A 343 -18.05 -19.04 -50.82
CA SER A 343 -18.60 -17.77 -50.35
C SER A 343 -18.94 -16.77 -51.45
N VAL A 344 -18.41 -16.99 -52.65
CA VAL A 344 -18.61 -16.15 -53.83
C VAL A 344 -19.05 -16.97 -55.04
N ASP A 345 -19.38 -18.25 -54.83
CA ASP A 345 -19.90 -19.17 -55.84
C ASP A 345 -21.44 -19.20 -55.77
N SER A 346 -22.08 -18.74 -56.85
CA SER A 346 -23.53 -18.70 -57.00
C SER A 346 -24.17 -20.08 -57.22
N CYS A 347 -23.39 -21.13 -57.45
CA CYS A 347 -23.84 -22.53 -57.42
C CYS A 347 -22.81 -23.44 -56.76
N THR A 348 -22.64 -23.29 -55.44
CA THR A 348 -21.67 -24.00 -54.56
C THR A 348 -21.48 -25.51 -54.77
N ASP A 349 -22.48 -26.21 -55.32
CA ASP A 349 -22.48 -27.66 -55.52
C ASP A 349 -22.43 -28.06 -57.01
N THR A 350 -22.56 -27.09 -57.92
CA THR A 350 -22.83 -27.31 -59.34
C THR A 350 -21.93 -26.39 -60.20
N PRO A 351 -20.89 -26.96 -60.86
CA PRO A 351 -19.85 -26.16 -61.50
C PRO A 351 -20.39 -25.14 -62.49
N ASN A 352 -20.19 -23.86 -62.18
CA ASN A 352 -20.56 -22.70 -63.00
C ASN A 352 -19.42 -21.65 -63.01
N PRO A 353 -18.28 -21.92 -63.67
CA PRO A 353 -17.11 -21.03 -63.62
C PRO A 353 -17.33 -19.61 -64.18
N ASP A 354 -18.47 -19.37 -64.86
CA ASP A 354 -18.86 -18.08 -65.42
C ASP A 354 -19.89 -17.31 -64.57
N GLN A 355 -20.42 -17.92 -63.50
CA GLN A 355 -21.20 -17.28 -62.43
C GLN A 355 -22.38 -16.44 -62.97
N VAL A 356 -23.09 -16.97 -63.98
CA VAL A 356 -24.25 -16.27 -64.59
C VAL A 356 -25.49 -16.39 -63.70
N ASP A 357 -26.06 -15.23 -63.38
CA ASP A 357 -27.26 -15.05 -62.56
C ASP A 357 -28.16 -14.00 -63.26
N SER A 358 -29.29 -14.46 -63.80
CA SER A 358 -30.15 -13.67 -64.70
C SER A 358 -31.11 -12.73 -63.97
N ASP A 359 -31.57 -13.06 -62.78
CA ASP A 359 -32.49 -12.24 -61.98
C ASP A 359 -31.79 -11.55 -60.80
N GLY A 360 -30.53 -11.90 -60.53
CA GLY A 360 -29.62 -11.23 -59.61
C GLY A 360 -29.83 -11.66 -58.16
N ASP A 361 -30.39 -12.83 -57.92
CA ASP A 361 -30.81 -13.30 -56.61
C ASP A 361 -29.70 -14.04 -55.84
N GLY A 362 -28.56 -14.28 -56.47
CA GLY A 362 -27.39 -14.95 -55.91
C GLY A 362 -27.34 -16.45 -56.16
N PHE A 363 -28.39 -17.07 -56.72
CA PHE A 363 -28.36 -18.41 -57.26
C PHE A 363 -28.08 -18.36 -58.76
N GLY A 364 -27.05 -19.07 -59.22
CA GLY A 364 -26.75 -19.11 -60.63
C GLY A 364 -27.88 -19.78 -61.43
N ASP A 365 -28.11 -19.30 -62.66
CA ASP A 365 -29.10 -19.87 -63.59
C ASP A 365 -29.10 -21.43 -63.66
N PRO A 366 -27.94 -22.13 -63.58
CA PRO A 366 -27.92 -23.59 -63.61
C PRO A 366 -28.54 -24.28 -62.38
N CYS A 367 -28.61 -23.59 -61.25
CA CYS A 367 -29.14 -24.09 -59.99
C CYS A 367 -30.43 -23.37 -59.54
N ASP A 368 -30.97 -22.43 -60.35
CA ASP A 368 -32.17 -21.65 -60.05
C ASP A 368 -33.50 -22.20 -60.66
N THR A 369 -34.59 -22.19 -59.88
CA THR A 369 -35.88 -22.85 -60.15
C THR A 369 -37.12 -21.96 -60.14
N CYS A 370 -37.07 -20.76 -59.58
CA CYS A 370 -38.17 -19.79 -59.53
C CYS A 370 -37.62 -18.37 -59.79
N ALA A 371 -38.35 -17.29 -59.53
CA ALA A 371 -37.86 -15.93 -59.74
C ALA A 371 -37.89 -15.13 -58.43
N GLY A 372 -36.77 -14.48 -58.11
CA GLY A 372 -36.54 -13.82 -56.83
C GLY A 372 -35.82 -14.74 -55.83
N PRO A 373 -35.39 -14.20 -54.67
CA PRO A 373 -34.46 -14.89 -53.78
C PRO A 373 -35.01 -16.23 -53.28
N GLY A 374 -34.21 -17.28 -53.54
CA GLY A 374 -34.45 -18.62 -53.02
C GLY A 374 -34.76 -19.64 -54.12
N GLN A 375 -35.08 -20.86 -53.71
CA GLN A 375 -35.24 -22.00 -54.63
C GLN A 375 -36.54 -22.78 -54.40
N LEU A 376 -37.41 -22.24 -53.55
CA LEU A 376 -38.64 -22.89 -53.15
C LEU A 376 -39.81 -22.04 -53.63
N ASP A 377 -40.76 -22.66 -54.30
CA ASP A 377 -42.03 -22.06 -54.74
C ASP A 377 -43.15 -22.96 -54.19
N SER A 378 -43.56 -22.63 -52.97
CA SER A 378 -44.41 -23.47 -52.11
C SER A 378 -45.85 -23.54 -52.59
N ASP A 379 -46.34 -22.52 -53.27
CA ASP A 379 -47.70 -22.45 -53.80
C ASP A 379 -47.80 -22.54 -55.33
N GLY A 380 -46.66 -22.52 -56.02
CA GLY A 380 -46.54 -22.79 -57.45
C GLY A 380 -46.94 -21.60 -58.32
N ASP A 381 -46.90 -20.39 -57.78
CA ASP A 381 -47.37 -19.18 -58.46
C ASP A 381 -46.30 -18.53 -59.36
N GLY A 382 -45.06 -19.01 -59.26
CA GLY A 382 -43.89 -18.62 -60.05
C GLY A 382 -42.99 -17.58 -59.39
N VAL A 383 -43.27 -17.18 -58.16
CA VAL A 383 -42.40 -16.36 -57.29
C VAL A 383 -41.78 -17.27 -56.24
N CYS A 384 -40.48 -17.15 -55.99
CA CYS A 384 -39.87 -17.92 -54.90
C CYS A 384 -40.45 -17.47 -53.55
N ASP A 385 -40.58 -18.37 -52.58
CA ASP A 385 -41.06 -18.12 -51.21
C ASP A 385 -40.38 -16.90 -50.55
N GLY A 386 -39.12 -16.64 -50.89
CA GLY A 386 -38.37 -15.47 -50.37
C GLY A 386 -38.76 -14.14 -51.00
N ALA A 387 -39.39 -14.14 -52.17
CA ALA A 387 -40.01 -12.98 -52.80
C ALA A 387 -41.54 -12.99 -52.72
N ASP A 388 -42.13 -14.05 -52.17
CA ASP A 388 -43.58 -14.24 -52.10
C ASP A 388 -44.16 -13.73 -50.78
N ASN A 389 -44.83 -12.59 -50.83
CA ASN A 389 -45.51 -12.00 -49.69
C ASN A 389 -46.76 -12.76 -49.24
N CYS A 390 -47.18 -13.85 -49.93
CA CYS A 390 -48.12 -14.84 -49.40
C CYS A 390 -47.75 -16.29 -49.79
N VAL A 391 -46.53 -16.73 -49.45
CA VAL A 391 -45.88 -18.08 -49.58
C VAL A 391 -46.76 -19.33 -49.78
N VAL A 392 -47.95 -19.39 -49.19
CA VAL A 392 -48.83 -20.57 -49.22
C VAL A 392 -50.14 -20.33 -49.97
N ARG A 393 -50.30 -19.17 -50.61
CA ARG A 393 -51.55 -18.72 -51.20
C ARG A 393 -51.35 -17.85 -52.44
N GLU A 394 -51.38 -18.54 -53.57
CA GLU A 394 -51.21 -18.02 -54.93
C GLU A 394 -51.61 -16.55 -55.10
N ASN A 395 -50.61 -15.68 -55.29
CA ASN A 395 -50.76 -14.26 -55.53
C ASN A 395 -49.64 -13.70 -56.44
N PRO A 396 -49.62 -14.08 -57.75
CA PRO A 396 -48.53 -13.69 -58.66
C PRO A 396 -48.34 -12.17 -58.86
N ASP A 397 -49.26 -11.34 -58.37
CA ASP A 397 -49.18 -9.87 -58.45
C ASP A 397 -48.72 -9.19 -57.16
N GLN A 398 -48.43 -9.94 -56.09
CA GLN A 398 -47.68 -9.52 -54.90
C GLN A 398 -48.17 -8.20 -54.28
N ARG A 399 -49.50 -7.99 -54.19
CA ARG A 399 -50.07 -6.75 -53.63
C ARG A 399 -49.94 -6.69 -52.11
N ASP A 400 -49.48 -5.54 -51.63
CA ASP A 400 -49.23 -5.21 -50.23
C ASP A 400 -49.53 -3.71 -50.07
N ALA A 401 -50.65 -3.37 -49.42
CA ALA A 401 -51.21 -2.02 -49.39
C ALA A 401 -50.58 -1.11 -48.34
N ASP A 402 -50.14 -1.67 -47.22
CA ASP A 402 -49.46 -0.96 -46.13
C ASP A 402 -47.93 -1.13 -46.17
N GLY A 403 -47.42 -2.03 -47.01
CA GLY A 403 -46.01 -2.16 -47.37
C GLY A 403 -45.19 -2.92 -46.34
N ASP A 404 -45.82 -3.80 -45.58
CA ASP A 404 -45.24 -4.47 -44.42
C ASP A 404 -44.53 -5.79 -44.79
N GLY A 405 -44.65 -6.24 -46.04
CA GLY A 405 -44.05 -7.47 -46.56
C GLY A 405 -44.97 -8.69 -46.48
N PHE A 406 -46.16 -8.58 -45.88
CA PHE A 406 -47.23 -9.56 -46.00
C PHE A 406 -48.26 -9.07 -47.02
N GLY A 407 -48.65 -9.95 -47.95
CA GLY A 407 -49.61 -9.54 -48.97
C GLY A 407 -50.99 -9.27 -48.37
N ASP A 408 -51.76 -8.36 -48.97
CA ASP A 408 -53.14 -7.99 -48.59
C ASP A 408 -54.04 -9.21 -48.34
N LEU A 409 -53.71 -10.29 -49.02
CA LEU A 409 -54.40 -11.55 -48.96
C LEU A 409 -54.18 -12.24 -47.60
N CYS A 410 -52.97 -12.28 -47.06
CA CYS A 410 -52.58 -13.02 -45.87
C CYS A 410 -52.32 -12.16 -44.63
N ASP A 411 -52.41 -10.83 -44.72
CA ASP A 411 -52.30 -9.89 -43.60
C ASP A 411 -53.64 -9.68 -42.83
N HIS A 412 -53.54 -9.46 -41.53
CA HIS A 412 -54.63 -9.32 -40.56
C HIS A 412 -54.60 -8.04 -39.71
N CYS A 413 -53.52 -7.27 -39.74
CA CYS A 413 -53.33 -6.09 -38.90
C CYS A 413 -52.68 -4.95 -39.69
N VAL A 414 -52.14 -3.92 -39.04
CA VAL A 414 -51.41 -2.83 -39.71
C VAL A 414 -50.06 -2.69 -39.02
N GLY A 415 -48.99 -2.78 -39.81
CA GLY A 415 -47.61 -2.79 -39.32
C GLY A 415 -46.90 -4.10 -39.63
N PRO A 416 -45.59 -4.21 -39.39
CA PRO A 416 -44.82 -5.39 -39.77
C PRO A 416 -45.31 -6.65 -39.04
N GLY A 417 -45.68 -7.66 -39.81
CA GLY A 417 -46.11 -8.95 -39.28
C GLY A 417 -47.58 -9.24 -39.58
N ALA A 418 -47.99 -10.50 -39.51
CA ALA A 418 -49.39 -10.88 -39.71
C ALA A 418 -50.13 -11.27 -38.42
N GLN A 419 -49.49 -11.08 -37.26
CA GLN A 419 -50.01 -11.52 -35.97
C GLN A 419 -50.48 -10.32 -35.13
N ASP A 420 -51.71 -10.42 -34.64
CA ASP A 420 -52.37 -9.47 -33.76
C ASP A 420 -53.01 -10.29 -32.62
N THR A 421 -52.25 -10.42 -31.53
CA THR A 421 -52.52 -11.36 -30.44
C THR A 421 -53.71 -10.92 -29.60
N ASP A 422 -53.93 -9.62 -29.44
CA ASP A 422 -55.03 -9.07 -28.63
C ASP A 422 -56.21 -8.50 -29.45
N GLY A 423 -56.07 -8.45 -30.77
CA GLY A 423 -57.12 -8.17 -31.74
C GLY A 423 -57.45 -6.69 -31.85
N ASP A 424 -56.50 -5.81 -31.58
CA ASP A 424 -56.70 -4.37 -31.49
C ASP A 424 -56.45 -3.63 -32.83
N GLY A 425 -55.88 -4.35 -33.80
CA GLY A 425 -55.59 -3.88 -35.16
C GLY A 425 -54.14 -3.44 -35.40
N VAL A 426 -53.27 -3.52 -34.40
CA VAL A 426 -51.82 -3.30 -34.50
C VAL A 426 -51.11 -4.66 -34.46
N CYS A 427 -50.09 -4.86 -35.29
CA CYS A 427 -49.36 -6.13 -35.29
C CYS A 427 -48.44 -6.22 -34.06
N ASP A 428 -48.33 -7.41 -33.46
CA ASP A 428 -47.56 -7.69 -32.23
C ASP A 428 -46.14 -7.09 -32.23
N ALA A 429 -45.50 -7.02 -33.40
CA ALA A 429 -44.12 -6.53 -33.54
C ALA A 429 -43.98 -5.02 -33.35
N VAL A 430 -45.06 -4.26 -33.49
CA VAL A 430 -45.11 -2.82 -33.26
C VAL A 430 -46.14 -2.43 -32.20
N ASP A 431 -46.78 -3.43 -31.59
CA ASP A 431 -47.69 -3.24 -30.49
C ASP A 431 -46.93 -3.11 -29.17
N ILE A 432 -46.86 -1.89 -28.65
CA ILE A 432 -46.21 -1.58 -27.37
C ILE A 432 -46.93 -2.19 -26.16
N CYS A 433 -48.11 -2.80 -26.37
CA CYS A 433 -48.76 -3.70 -25.43
C CYS A 433 -49.42 -4.92 -26.13
N ALA A 434 -48.65 -5.73 -26.86
CA ALA A 434 -49.08 -6.92 -27.63
C ALA A 434 -50.02 -7.97 -26.96
N HIS A 435 -50.34 -7.82 -25.67
CA HIS A 435 -51.26 -8.68 -24.93
C HIS A 435 -52.42 -7.92 -24.27
N VAL A 436 -52.49 -6.59 -24.43
CA VAL A 436 -53.44 -5.69 -23.80
C VAL A 436 -53.86 -4.62 -24.80
N ALA A 437 -54.98 -4.88 -25.49
CA ALA A 437 -55.50 -4.04 -26.56
C ALA A 437 -55.44 -2.54 -26.24
N ASN A 438 -54.59 -1.82 -26.96
CA ASN A 438 -54.32 -0.39 -26.89
C ASN A 438 -54.16 0.19 -28.31
N PRO A 439 -55.24 0.28 -29.12
CA PRO A 439 -55.14 0.70 -30.53
C PRO A 439 -54.55 2.11 -30.75
N ASP A 440 -54.44 2.92 -29.71
CA ASP A 440 -53.89 4.27 -29.73
C ASP A 440 -52.39 4.35 -29.33
N GLN A 441 -51.80 3.24 -28.87
CA GLN A 441 -50.36 3.07 -28.64
C GLN A 441 -49.75 4.24 -27.84
N VAL A 442 -50.43 4.62 -26.74
CA VAL A 442 -49.97 5.70 -25.86
C VAL A 442 -48.79 5.21 -25.01
N ASP A 443 -47.69 5.96 -25.08
CA ASP A 443 -46.44 5.78 -24.35
C ASP A 443 -46.08 7.13 -23.71
N SER A 444 -46.36 7.29 -22.42
CA SER A 444 -46.25 8.58 -21.73
C SER A 444 -44.82 8.96 -21.36
N ASP A 445 -43.93 8.01 -21.14
CA ASP A 445 -42.55 8.24 -20.70
C ASP A 445 -41.49 7.91 -21.77
N GLY A 446 -41.89 7.26 -22.87
CA GLY A 446 -41.11 7.10 -24.10
C GLY A 446 -40.16 5.90 -24.07
N ASP A 447 -40.42 4.91 -23.21
CA ASP A 447 -39.53 3.77 -22.97
C ASP A 447 -39.79 2.59 -23.94
N GLY A 448 -40.89 2.64 -24.70
CA GLY A 448 -41.28 1.61 -25.65
C GLY A 448 -42.29 0.58 -25.12
N LEU A 449 -42.78 0.73 -23.88
CA LEU A 449 -43.93 0.03 -23.33
C LEU A 449 -45.14 0.96 -23.26
N GLY A 450 -46.34 0.45 -23.58
CA GLY A 450 -47.54 1.27 -23.52
C GLY A 450 -48.07 1.47 -22.11
N ASP A 451 -48.71 2.62 -21.85
CA ASP A 451 -49.29 3.00 -20.55
C ASP A 451 -50.22 1.93 -19.93
N LEU A 452 -50.81 1.04 -20.73
CA LEU A 452 -51.71 -0.02 -20.26
C LEU A 452 -50.99 -1.27 -19.75
N CYS A 453 -49.73 -1.46 -20.13
CA CYS A 453 -48.88 -2.59 -19.75
C CYS A 453 -47.59 -2.17 -19.04
N ASP A 454 -47.36 -0.86 -18.91
CA ASP A 454 -46.31 -0.27 -18.09
C ASP A 454 -46.79 -0.04 -16.64
N HIS A 455 -45.91 -0.34 -15.67
CA HIS A 455 -46.19 -0.31 -14.24
C HIS A 455 -45.25 0.61 -13.45
N CYS A 456 -44.18 1.13 -14.07
CA CYS A 456 -43.14 1.94 -13.44
C CYS A 456 -42.54 2.93 -14.44
N ALA A 457 -41.86 3.98 -13.97
CA ALA A 457 -41.28 4.96 -14.88
C ALA A 457 -39.81 4.61 -15.21
N GLY A 458 -39.45 4.66 -16.49
CA GLY A 458 -38.09 4.41 -16.98
C GLY A 458 -37.91 3.03 -17.64
N PRO A 459 -36.72 2.74 -18.21
CA PRO A 459 -36.52 1.55 -19.02
C PRO A 459 -36.82 0.24 -18.26
N GLY A 460 -37.82 -0.50 -18.76
CA GLY A 460 -38.17 -1.84 -18.30
C GLY A 460 -39.59 -1.92 -17.77
N ALA A 461 -40.00 -3.09 -17.29
CA ALA A 461 -41.36 -3.31 -16.76
C ALA A 461 -41.35 -3.79 -15.30
N GLN A 462 -40.16 -3.85 -14.68
CA GLN A 462 -39.97 -4.42 -13.36
C GLN A 462 -39.60 -3.31 -12.37
N ASP A 463 -40.37 -3.25 -11.30
CA ASP A 463 -40.21 -2.37 -10.15
C ASP A 463 -40.11 -3.29 -8.93
N THR A 464 -38.88 -3.62 -8.55
CA THR A 464 -38.57 -4.65 -7.54
C THR A 464 -39.00 -4.23 -6.15
N ASP A 465 -38.95 -2.94 -5.82
CA ASP A 465 -39.20 -2.43 -4.48
C ASP A 465 -40.54 -1.66 -4.35
N GLY A 466 -41.21 -1.39 -5.47
CA GLY A 466 -42.55 -0.83 -5.55
C GLY A 466 -42.60 0.68 -5.38
N ASP A 467 -41.51 1.39 -5.67
CA ASP A 467 -41.38 2.83 -5.45
C ASP A 467 -41.88 3.68 -6.65
N GLY A 468 -42.12 3.03 -7.78
CA GLY A 468 -42.63 3.61 -9.02
C GLY A 468 -41.58 3.88 -10.09
N LEU A 469 -40.32 3.50 -9.88
CA LEU A 469 -39.26 3.50 -10.89
C LEU A 469 -38.92 2.06 -11.30
N CYS A 470 -38.57 1.87 -12.58
CA CYS A 470 -38.15 0.55 -13.02
C CYS A 470 -36.70 0.28 -12.60
N ASP A 471 -36.34 -0.98 -12.33
CA ASP A 471 -35.02 -1.40 -11.84
C ASP A 471 -33.84 -0.85 -12.67
N GLY A 472 -34.03 -0.61 -13.97
CA GLY A 472 -33.01 -0.04 -14.85
C GLY A 472 -32.80 1.48 -14.72
N ALA A 473 -33.71 2.15 -14.01
CA ALA A 473 -33.70 3.59 -13.71
C ALA A 473 -33.53 3.88 -12.21
N ASP A 474 -33.40 2.83 -11.39
CA ASP A 474 -33.42 2.90 -9.94
C ASP A 474 -32.01 2.66 -9.36
N ASN A 475 -31.43 3.69 -8.72
CA ASN A 475 -30.14 3.63 -8.05
C ASN A 475 -30.18 2.91 -6.68
N CYS A 476 -31.35 2.45 -6.25
CA CYS A 476 -31.56 1.56 -5.10
C CYS A 476 -32.61 0.48 -5.36
N VAL A 477 -32.39 -0.39 -6.35
CA VAL A 477 -33.24 -1.52 -6.81
C VAL A 477 -33.98 -2.35 -5.74
N SER A 478 -33.52 -2.35 -4.49
CA SER A 478 -34.14 -3.11 -3.39
C SER A 478 -34.70 -2.27 -2.24
N GLU A 479 -34.52 -0.95 -2.24
CA GLU A 479 -34.90 -0.05 -1.15
C GLU A 479 -35.61 1.21 -1.68
N PRO A 480 -36.94 1.34 -1.44
CA PRO A 480 -37.75 2.36 -2.08
C PRO A 480 -37.22 3.79 -1.92
N ASN A 481 -36.86 4.43 -3.03
CA ASN A 481 -36.33 5.79 -3.08
C ASN A 481 -36.78 6.58 -4.33
N PRO A 482 -38.07 6.98 -4.42
CA PRO A 482 -38.60 7.64 -5.63
C PRO A 482 -37.92 8.98 -5.99
N GLY A 483 -37.14 9.54 -5.06
CA GLY A 483 -36.39 10.79 -5.24
C GLY A 483 -35.01 10.60 -5.88
N GLN A 484 -34.49 9.36 -5.91
CA GLN A 484 -33.21 8.98 -6.53
C GLN A 484 -32.06 9.89 -6.12
N GLU A 485 -32.11 10.43 -4.89
CA GLU A 485 -31.03 11.25 -4.37
C GLU A 485 -29.75 10.43 -4.31
N ASP A 486 -28.67 10.99 -4.86
CA ASP A 486 -27.31 10.45 -4.88
C ASP A 486 -26.39 11.62 -4.56
N SER A 487 -26.15 11.81 -3.27
CA SER A 487 -25.50 13.00 -2.71
C SER A 487 -24.00 13.04 -2.98
N ASP A 488 -23.36 11.90 -3.16
CA ASP A 488 -21.91 11.80 -3.42
C ASP A 488 -21.55 11.43 -4.87
N GLY A 489 -22.53 11.05 -5.69
CA GLY A 489 -22.44 10.92 -7.13
C GLY A 489 -21.74 9.65 -7.60
N ASP A 490 -21.74 8.60 -6.77
CA ASP A 490 -21.08 7.33 -7.07
C ASP A 490 -21.97 6.35 -7.87
N GLY A 491 -23.25 6.70 -8.05
CA GLY A 491 -24.25 5.93 -8.77
C GLY A 491 -25.11 5.01 -7.90
N MET A 492 -24.83 4.90 -6.59
CA MET A 492 -25.68 4.27 -5.59
C MET A 492 -26.52 5.34 -4.88
N GLY A 493 -27.83 5.12 -4.72
CA GLY A 493 -28.69 6.12 -4.10
C GLY A 493 -28.49 6.24 -2.59
N ASP A 494 -28.71 7.42 -2.03
CA ASP A 494 -28.58 7.75 -0.60
C ASP A 494 -29.32 6.77 0.33
N SER A 495 -30.40 6.13 -0.16
CA SER A 495 -31.21 5.18 0.60
C SER A 495 -30.57 3.80 0.77
N CYS A 496 -29.65 3.44 -0.12
CA CYS A 496 -28.94 2.15 -0.14
C CYS A 496 -27.41 2.32 -0.11
N ASP A 497 -26.92 3.55 -0.13
CA ASP A 497 -25.51 3.93 0.02
C ASP A 497 -25.02 3.66 1.45
N VAL A 498 -23.85 3.01 1.52
CA VAL A 498 -23.12 2.66 2.73
C VAL A 498 -21.95 3.61 2.98
N CYS A 499 -22.22 4.86 3.36
CA CYS A 499 -21.30 5.76 4.07
C CYS A 499 -19.78 5.64 3.73
N GLY A 500 -19.37 5.90 2.48
CA GLY A 500 -17.95 5.90 2.08
C GLY A 500 -17.76 6.12 0.59
N VAL A 501 -16.52 6.36 0.14
CA VAL A 501 -16.20 6.60 -1.28
C VAL A 501 -14.89 5.96 -1.68
N ILE A 502 -14.73 5.65 -2.97
CA ILE A 502 -13.46 5.24 -3.57
C ILE A 502 -12.87 6.41 -4.36
N LEU A 503 -11.72 6.89 -3.89
CA LEU A 503 -10.96 7.94 -4.55
C LEU A 503 -9.99 7.33 -5.55
N ASP A 504 -9.93 7.87 -6.77
CA ASP A 504 -8.99 7.44 -7.81
C ASP A 504 -8.23 8.63 -8.43
N ASN A 505 -6.90 8.54 -8.49
CA ASN A 505 -6.04 9.54 -9.14
C ASN A 505 -5.29 8.99 -10.38
N GLY A 506 -5.63 7.79 -10.84
CA GLY A 506 -5.02 7.05 -11.94
C GLY A 506 -3.76 6.28 -11.56
N THR A 507 -3.21 6.50 -10.36
CA THR A 507 -2.04 5.79 -9.81
C THR A 507 -2.42 4.96 -8.59
N LEU A 508 -3.29 5.51 -7.75
CA LEU A 508 -3.78 4.93 -6.51
C LEU A 508 -5.29 4.95 -6.49
N GLN A 509 -5.87 3.91 -5.88
CA GLN A 509 -7.22 3.97 -5.38
C GLN A 509 -7.20 3.93 -3.85
N LEU A 510 -8.03 4.74 -3.21
CA LEU A 510 -8.13 4.86 -1.75
C LEU A 510 -9.61 4.80 -1.33
N GLY A 511 -9.98 3.81 -0.53
CA GLY A 511 -11.29 3.77 0.11
C GLY A 511 -11.32 4.69 1.33
N VAL A 512 -12.29 5.60 1.40
CA VAL A 512 -12.49 6.50 2.54
C VAL A 512 -13.91 6.37 3.06
N HIS A 513 -14.07 5.81 4.26
CA HIS A 513 -15.36 5.72 4.94
C HIS A 513 -15.74 7.08 5.54
N CYS A 514 -17.01 7.32 5.80
CA CYS A 514 -17.49 8.62 6.25
C CYS A 514 -17.01 9.05 7.65
N GLU A 515 -16.61 8.12 8.52
CA GLU A 515 -15.86 8.39 9.77
C GLU A 515 -14.36 8.64 9.56
N GLY A 516 -13.88 8.62 8.32
CA GLY A 516 -12.50 8.94 7.95
C GLY A 516 -11.50 7.80 8.16
N HIS A 517 -11.94 6.54 8.30
CA HIS A 517 -11.06 5.36 8.22
C HIS A 517 -11.08 4.76 6.81
N LEU A 518 -10.16 3.82 6.52
CA LEU A 518 -9.94 3.32 5.15
C LEU A 518 -10.71 2.05 4.81
N ASN A 519 -11.78 1.74 5.54
CA ASN A 519 -12.50 0.48 5.37
C ASN A 519 -13.83 0.74 4.68
N VAL A 520 -13.85 0.73 3.34
CA VAL A 520 -15.07 0.92 2.54
C VAL A 520 -15.50 -0.44 1.96
N PRO A 521 -16.72 -0.92 2.25
CA PRO A 521 -17.28 -2.09 1.56
C PRO A 521 -17.31 -1.84 0.05
N PHE A 522 -16.80 -2.79 -0.73
CA PHE A 522 -16.70 -2.64 -2.19
C PHE A 522 -16.77 -4.00 -2.87
N GLU A 523 -17.60 -4.15 -3.90
CA GLU A 523 -17.58 -5.33 -4.75
C GLU A 523 -16.35 -5.30 -5.67
N ASP A 524 -15.23 -5.72 -5.09
CA ASP A 524 -13.96 -5.73 -5.75
C ASP A 524 -13.85 -6.87 -6.78
N PRO A 525 -13.38 -6.62 -8.03
CA PRO A 525 -13.13 -7.66 -9.02
C PRO A 525 -12.17 -8.78 -8.58
N LEU A 526 -11.30 -8.52 -7.59
CA LEU A 526 -10.40 -9.52 -7.01
C LEU A 526 -11.06 -10.33 -5.86
N GLY A 527 -12.28 -9.98 -5.46
CA GLY A 527 -13.10 -10.74 -4.51
C GLY A 527 -12.86 -10.43 -3.03
N TYR A 528 -12.19 -9.33 -2.69
CA TYR A 528 -11.90 -8.98 -1.29
C TYR A 528 -13.07 -8.34 -0.53
N GLY A 529 -14.08 -7.79 -1.23
CA GLY A 529 -15.29 -7.25 -0.59
C GLY A 529 -15.12 -5.89 0.12
N ALA A 530 -13.93 -5.30 0.05
CA ALA A 530 -13.62 -3.96 0.51
C ALA A 530 -12.48 -3.36 -0.32
N LEU A 531 -12.38 -2.02 -0.33
CA LEU A 531 -11.22 -1.30 -0.86
C LEU A 531 -10.66 -0.36 0.21
N GLY A 532 -9.34 -0.38 0.36
CA GLY A 532 -8.62 0.47 1.29
C GLY A 532 -7.50 1.24 0.61
N LEU A 533 -6.47 0.57 0.11
CA LEU A 533 -5.37 1.20 -0.61
C LEU A 533 -4.82 0.26 -1.69
N ARG A 534 -4.97 0.67 -2.94
CA ARG A 534 -4.55 -0.12 -4.11
C ARG A 534 -3.59 0.64 -5.00
N TYR A 535 -2.59 -0.09 -5.49
CA TYR A 535 -1.70 0.40 -6.54
C TYR A 535 -2.22 0.02 -7.93
N VAL A 536 -2.78 1.00 -8.66
CA VAL A 536 -3.50 0.78 -9.93
C VAL A 536 -2.63 0.09 -10.98
N ARG A 537 -1.33 0.39 -11.02
CA ARG A 537 -0.41 -0.16 -12.02
C ARG A 537 -0.33 -1.69 -11.99
N THR A 538 -0.36 -2.26 -10.78
CA THR A 538 -0.27 -3.71 -10.59
C THR A 538 -1.62 -4.32 -10.22
N GLY A 539 -2.61 -3.49 -9.87
CA GLY A 539 -3.90 -3.91 -9.32
C GLY A 539 -3.81 -4.40 -7.87
N ASN A 540 -2.63 -4.39 -7.26
CA ASN A 540 -2.41 -5.03 -5.96
C ASN A 540 -2.93 -4.14 -4.81
N PRO A 541 -3.71 -4.73 -3.88
CA PRO A 541 -4.07 -4.10 -2.61
C PRO A 541 -2.95 -4.20 -1.56
N ALA A 542 -3.11 -3.49 -0.45
CA ALA A 542 -2.18 -3.51 0.68
C ALA A 542 -2.82 -3.55 2.06
N ILE A 543 -4.12 -3.29 2.17
CA ILE A 543 -4.84 -3.23 3.45
C ILE A 543 -6.24 -3.86 3.34
N GLU A 544 -6.54 -4.50 2.20
CA GLU A 544 -7.82 -5.13 1.87
C GLU A 544 -7.91 -6.62 2.22
N PRO A 545 -6.85 -7.44 2.04
CA PRO A 545 -6.85 -8.78 2.59
C PRO A 545 -6.97 -8.72 4.12
N GLY A 546 -7.31 -9.85 4.74
CA GLY A 546 -7.25 -9.94 6.21
C GLY A 546 -8.40 -9.28 6.96
N GLU A 547 -8.07 -8.81 8.17
CA GLU A 547 -9.01 -8.15 9.07
C GLU A 547 -8.91 -6.63 8.91
N PRO A 548 -10.03 -5.90 8.78
CA PRO A 548 -10.05 -4.45 8.51
C PRO A 548 -9.69 -3.64 9.77
N ALA A 549 -8.40 -3.62 10.11
CA ALA A 549 -7.84 -3.04 11.32
C ALA A 549 -7.43 -1.56 11.15
N GLU A 550 -7.43 -1.07 9.92
CA GLU A 550 -7.00 0.26 9.51
C GLU A 550 -7.90 1.29 10.19
N GLY A 551 -7.28 2.18 10.95
CA GLY A 551 -8.06 3.05 11.81
C GLY A 551 -7.31 4.26 12.29
N TRP A 552 -8.06 5.10 12.99
CA TRP A 552 -7.52 6.30 13.61
C TRP A 552 -8.25 6.62 14.90
N GLY A 553 -7.59 7.37 15.77
CA GLY A 553 -8.20 7.84 17.00
C GLY A 553 -7.61 9.14 17.50
N VAL A 554 -8.39 9.85 18.29
CA VAL A 554 -7.99 11.08 18.98
C VAL A 554 -8.39 11.00 20.45
N GLY A 555 -7.60 11.59 21.33
CA GLY A 555 -7.91 11.62 22.76
C GLY A 555 -7.34 12.81 23.49
N ASP A 556 -7.97 13.15 24.61
CA ASP A 556 -7.47 14.09 25.60
C ASP A 556 -6.90 13.32 26.79
N ALA A 557 -5.58 13.37 26.96
CA ALA A 557 -4.90 12.64 28.03
C ALA A 557 -5.19 13.22 29.44
N LEU A 558 -5.71 14.44 29.55
CA LEU A 558 -6.10 15.03 30.84
C LEU A 558 -7.42 14.45 31.36
N SER A 559 -8.45 14.40 30.50
CA SER A 559 -9.77 13.89 30.87
C SER A 559 -9.94 12.38 30.63
N GLY A 560 -9.12 11.79 29.76
CA GLY A 560 -9.24 10.40 29.30
C GLY A 560 -10.32 10.19 28.25
N VAL A 561 -10.93 11.27 27.72
CA VAL A 561 -11.89 11.18 26.61
C VAL A 561 -11.15 10.78 25.34
N ALA A 562 -11.63 9.77 24.64
CA ALA A 562 -11.15 9.38 23.32
C ALA A 562 -12.31 9.04 22.38
N GLY A 563 -12.08 9.19 21.08
CA GLY A 563 -12.92 8.67 20.01
C GLY A 563 -12.03 8.09 18.92
N TYR A 564 -12.44 6.97 18.35
CA TYR A 564 -11.63 6.19 17.42
C TYR A 564 -12.50 5.31 16.54
N ALA A 565 -12.03 5.02 15.33
CA ALA A 565 -12.73 4.19 14.37
C ALA A 565 -11.77 3.20 13.71
N SER A 566 -12.09 1.92 13.86
CA SER A 566 -11.61 0.80 13.06
C SER A 566 -12.66 -0.32 13.09
N ARG A 567 -12.77 -1.15 12.04
CA ARG A 567 -13.79 -2.21 12.01
C ARG A 567 -13.39 -3.38 12.92
N TRP A 568 -12.10 -3.69 12.98
CA TRP A 568 -11.49 -4.60 13.96
C TRP A 568 -10.26 -3.91 14.58
N PRO A 569 -9.83 -4.22 15.82
CA PRO A 569 -10.52 -5.00 16.84
C PRO A 569 -11.66 -4.22 17.52
N ASP A 570 -11.86 -2.95 17.17
CA ASP A 570 -12.74 -2.05 17.92
C ASP A 570 -14.23 -2.25 17.64
N GLY A 571 -14.59 -2.91 16.53
CA GLY A 571 -15.98 -3.21 16.17
C GLY A 571 -16.73 -2.04 15.53
N GLY A 572 -16.01 -1.04 15.00
CA GLY A 572 -16.54 0.17 14.37
C GLY A 572 -16.13 1.46 15.08
N ALA A 573 -16.86 2.54 14.82
CA ALA A 573 -16.62 3.84 15.42
C ALA A 573 -17.10 3.91 16.87
N VAL A 574 -16.24 4.39 17.78
CA VAL A 574 -16.51 4.55 19.20
C VAL A 574 -16.43 6.01 19.59
N ASN A 575 -17.49 6.51 20.24
CA ASN A 575 -17.60 7.90 20.72
C ASN A 575 -17.39 8.97 19.62
N MET A 576 -17.85 8.67 18.41
CA MET A 576 -17.77 9.55 17.25
C MET A 576 -19.16 9.79 16.68
N THR A 577 -19.35 10.94 16.05
CA THR A 577 -20.56 11.27 15.29
C THR A 577 -20.13 11.99 14.03
N VAL A 578 -20.47 11.43 12.87
CA VAL A 578 -20.22 12.09 11.58
C VAL A 578 -21.03 13.38 11.53
N VAL A 579 -20.35 14.51 11.35
CA VAL A 579 -20.96 15.85 11.22
C VAL A 579 -21.25 16.14 9.76
N SER A 580 -20.31 15.82 8.88
CA SER A 580 -20.46 15.94 7.44
C SER A 580 -19.50 15.02 6.73
N PHE A 581 -19.94 14.46 5.60
CA PHE A 581 -19.08 13.79 4.63
C PHE A 581 -19.41 14.37 3.26
N SER A 582 -18.39 14.72 2.49
CA SER A 582 -18.56 15.20 1.11
C SER A 582 -17.45 14.63 0.26
N ALA A 583 -17.78 14.06 -0.90
CA ALA A 583 -16.82 13.42 -1.77
C ALA A 583 -16.97 13.84 -3.24
N THR A 584 -15.95 13.50 -3.99
CA THR A 584 -15.88 13.47 -5.46
C THR A 584 -15.13 12.20 -5.84
N SER A 585 -15.02 11.90 -7.13
CA SER A 585 -14.24 10.74 -7.61
C SER A 585 -12.75 10.73 -7.23
N SER A 586 -12.19 11.84 -6.72
CA SER A 586 -10.76 11.95 -6.42
C SER A 586 -10.41 12.61 -5.09
N ALA A 587 -11.37 13.18 -4.37
CA ALA A 587 -11.15 13.81 -3.07
C ALA A 587 -12.38 13.63 -2.16
N ALA A 588 -12.16 13.57 -0.85
CA ALA A 588 -13.21 13.47 0.15
C ALA A 588 -12.87 14.26 1.42
N VAL A 589 -13.88 14.83 2.06
CA VAL A 589 -13.76 15.52 3.34
C VAL A 589 -14.70 14.85 4.34
N SER A 590 -14.12 14.24 5.37
CA SER A 590 -14.85 13.72 6.53
C SER A 590 -14.68 14.68 7.70
N THR A 591 -15.78 15.12 8.31
CA THR A 591 -15.75 15.83 9.59
C THR A 591 -16.52 15.02 10.62
N VAL A 592 -15.85 14.67 11.71
CA VAL A 592 -16.42 13.93 12.83
C VAL A 592 -16.28 14.69 14.13
N GLN A 593 -17.28 14.58 14.99
CA GLN A 593 -17.26 15.11 16.35
C GLN A 593 -16.98 13.97 17.33
N VAL A 594 -16.05 14.19 18.27
CA VAL A 594 -15.72 13.26 19.34
C VAL A 594 -16.24 13.79 20.66
N GLY A 595 -17.37 13.23 21.10
CA GLY A 595 -18.09 13.70 22.28
C GLY A 595 -18.38 15.20 22.21
N SER A 596 -18.00 15.94 23.25
CA SER A 596 -18.02 17.41 23.27
C SER A 596 -16.61 18.00 23.31
N THR A 597 -15.60 17.23 22.92
CA THR A 597 -14.18 17.57 23.13
C THR A 597 -13.50 17.97 21.84
N PHE A 598 -13.63 17.16 20.79
CA PHE A 598 -12.95 17.42 19.52
C PHE A 598 -13.91 17.51 18.34
N LEU A 599 -13.58 18.37 17.39
CA LEU A 599 -14.05 18.30 16.02
C LEU A 599 -12.84 17.96 15.15
N VAL A 600 -12.88 16.84 14.44
CA VAL A 600 -11.79 16.35 13.61
C VAL A 600 -12.24 16.36 12.15
N THR A 601 -11.44 16.96 11.29
CA THR A 601 -11.64 16.98 9.85
C THR A 601 -10.47 16.30 9.16
N HIS A 602 -10.76 15.32 8.30
CA HIS A 602 -9.83 14.70 7.36
C HIS A 602 -10.19 15.15 5.95
N ASP A 603 -9.29 15.91 5.31
CA ASP A 603 -9.41 16.33 3.91
C ASP A 603 -8.45 15.49 3.06
N TYR A 604 -9.00 14.51 2.34
CA TYR A 604 -8.31 13.59 1.46
C TYR A 604 -8.27 14.16 0.04
N HIS A 605 -7.08 14.36 -0.50
CA HIS A 605 -6.91 14.77 -1.90
C HIS A 605 -5.59 14.26 -2.49
N PRO A 606 -5.44 14.20 -3.82
CA PRO A 606 -4.17 13.83 -4.43
C PRO A 606 -3.09 14.85 -4.07
N SER A 607 -1.86 14.40 -3.84
CA SER A 607 -0.75 15.33 -3.59
C SER A 607 -0.45 16.14 -4.86
N ALA A 608 -0.33 17.46 -4.70
CA ALA A 608 0.07 18.34 -5.80
C ALA A 608 1.54 18.17 -6.22
N LEU A 609 2.36 17.53 -5.37
CA LEU A 609 3.81 17.39 -5.55
C LEU A 609 4.21 16.06 -6.19
N THR A 610 3.37 15.03 -6.07
CA THR A 610 3.66 13.68 -6.57
C THR A 610 2.38 12.89 -6.81
N PRO A 611 2.26 12.14 -7.93
CA PRO A 611 1.10 11.29 -8.19
C PRO A 611 1.06 10.02 -7.32
N TRP A 612 2.20 9.68 -6.68
CA TRP A 612 2.37 8.48 -5.88
C TRP A 612 1.76 8.57 -4.47
N LEU A 613 1.12 9.69 -4.12
CA LEU A 613 0.56 9.91 -2.79
C LEU A 613 -0.81 10.59 -2.86
N TYR A 614 -1.72 10.11 -2.02
CA TYR A 614 -2.79 10.89 -1.44
C TYR A 614 -2.26 11.63 -0.21
N GLU A 615 -2.60 12.91 -0.11
CA GLU A 615 -2.37 13.76 1.04
C GLU A 615 -3.67 13.87 1.84
N VAL A 616 -3.54 13.80 3.17
CA VAL A 616 -4.65 13.94 4.09
C VAL A 616 -4.32 15.05 5.07
N VAL A 617 -4.98 16.19 4.91
CA VAL A 617 -4.85 17.30 5.87
C VAL A 617 -5.77 17.00 7.03
N VAL A 618 -5.18 16.74 8.20
CA VAL A 618 -5.90 16.44 9.43
C VAL A 618 -5.96 17.70 10.28
N THR A 619 -7.18 18.19 10.54
CA THR A 619 -7.44 19.32 11.43
C THR A 619 -8.19 18.84 12.67
N ILE A 620 -7.63 19.08 13.85
CA ILE A 620 -8.26 18.75 15.13
C ILE A 620 -8.51 20.03 15.90
N GLN A 621 -9.78 20.36 16.13
CA GLN A 621 -10.20 21.51 16.94
C GLN A 621 -10.63 21.07 18.33
N ASN A 622 -10.15 21.74 19.39
CA ASN A 622 -10.74 21.62 20.72
C ASN A 622 -12.02 22.44 20.79
N ILE A 623 -13.18 21.77 20.80
CA ILE A 623 -14.50 22.40 20.90
C ILE A 623 -15.03 22.41 22.35
N SER A 624 -14.24 21.92 23.29
CA SER A 624 -14.57 21.89 24.70
C SER A 624 -14.29 23.26 25.36
N PRO A 625 -14.90 23.55 26.52
CA PRO A 625 -14.61 24.77 27.27
C PRO A 625 -13.27 24.74 28.02
N ASP A 626 -12.59 23.58 28.09
CA ASP A 626 -11.38 23.36 28.87
C ASP A 626 -10.17 23.04 27.96
N PRO A 627 -8.93 23.37 28.36
CA PRO A 627 -7.73 22.92 27.65
C PRO A 627 -7.60 21.39 27.69
N VAL A 628 -7.06 20.80 26.62
CA VAL A 628 -6.84 19.35 26.46
C VAL A 628 -5.38 19.02 26.25
N ASP A 629 -4.95 17.78 26.54
CA ASP A 629 -3.64 17.22 26.15
C ASP A 629 -3.86 16.25 24.97
N LEU A 630 -3.64 16.75 23.76
CA LEU A 630 -4.03 16.12 22.51
C LEU A 630 -3.12 14.92 22.15
N ARG A 631 -3.75 13.76 22.01
CA ARG A 631 -3.19 12.53 21.45
C ARG A 631 -3.88 12.17 20.15
N TYR A 632 -3.11 11.71 19.18
CA TYR A 632 -3.63 11.18 17.92
C TYR A 632 -2.96 9.85 17.58
N ARG A 633 -3.72 8.92 17.03
CA ARG A 633 -3.23 7.63 16.54
C ARG A 633 -3.63 7.42 15.09
N ARG A 634 -2.70 6.87 14.30
CA ARG A 634 -3.03 6.11 13.09
C ARG A 634 -2.53 4.69 13.22
N VAL A 635 -3.33 3.72 12.78
CA VAL A 635 -2.97 2.31 12.71
C VAL A 635 -3.38 1.74 11.35
N VAL A 636 -2.54 0.90 10.77
CA VAL A 636 -2.75 0.19 9.50
C VAL A 636 -2.21 -1.22 9.69
N ASP A 637 -2.94 -2.22 9.22
CA ASP A 637 -2.42 -3.57 9.07
C ASP A 637 -1.98 -3.77 7.62
N TRP A 638 -0.74 -4.20 7.40
CA TRP A 638 -0.23 -4.30 6.04
C TRP A 638 -0.38 -5.74 5.53
N ASP A 639 -1.17 -5.88 4.47
CA ASP A 639 -1.41 -7.12 3.75
C ASP A 639 -0.99 -6.97 2.28
N VAL A 640 0.32 -6.90 2.06
CA VAL A 640 0.90 -6.48 0.77
C VAL A 640 0.94 -7.65 -0.22
N VAL A 641 0.05 -7.60 -1.20
CA VAL A 641 0.00 -8.55 -2.31
C VAL A 641 1.26 -8.38 -3.20
N PRO A 642 1.88 -9.46 -3.72
CA PRO A 642 1.36 -10.84 -3.86
C PRO A 642 1.52 -11.78 -2.66
N SER A 643 2.04 -11.33 -1.53
CA SER A 643 2.27 -12.18 -0.35
C SER A 643 1.58 -11.61 0.89
N PRO A 644 0.24 -11.53 0.91
CA PRO A 644 -0.49 -11.01 2.07
C PRO A 644 -0.14 -11.83 3.33
N PHE A 645 -0.16 -11.19 4.50
CA PHE A 645 0.28 -11.70 5.80
C PHE A 645 1.79 -12.03 5.92
N LEU A 646 2.58 -11.75 4.89
CA LEU A 646 4.03 -12.00 4.86
C LEU A 646 4.74 -10.79 4.24
N GLU A 647 4.81 -9.71 5.01
CA GLU A 647 5.33 -8.42 4.59
C GLU A 647 6.67 -8.11 5.28
N TYR A 648 7.45 -7.29 4.61
CA TYR A 648 8.54 -6.53 5.21
C TYR A 648 8.06 -5.12 5.50
N VAL A 649 8.18 -4.69 6.75
CA VAL A 649 7.79 -3.36 7.22
C VAL A 649 9.03 -2.59 7.68
N THR A 650 9.21 -1.41 7.11
CA THR A 650 10.12 -0.38 7.63
C THR A 650 9.31 0.65 8.39
N LEU A 651 9.76 1.01 9.60
CA LEU A 651 9.24 2.13 10.40
C LEU A 651 10.38 3.12 10.66
N ASP A 652 10.28 4.31 10.06
CA ASP A 652 11.21 5.41 10.27
C ASP A 652 10.50 6.55 11.01
N MET A 653 11.05 6.96 12.15
CA MET A 653 10.54 8.08 12.94
C MET A 653 11.13 9.44 12.51
N GLY A 654 12.18 9.42 11.69
CA GLY A 654 12.89 10.54 11.09
C GLY A 654 13.05 11.74 12.03
N THR A 655 12.43 12.85 11.67
CA THR A 655 12.49 14.14 12.39
C THR A 655 11.19 14.51 13.08
N ALA A 656 10.18 13.63 13.08
CA ALA A 656 8.87 13.92 13.66
C ALA A 656 8.95 14.01 15.19
N SER A 657 8.95 15.24 15.71
CA SER A 657 9.16 15.49 17.14
C SER A 657 7.96 15.09 18.01
N GLU A 658 6.76 15.08 17.41
CA GLU A 658 5.50 14.77 18.05
C GLU A 658 5.19 13.27 18.04
N LEU A 659 5.85 12.50 17.17
CA LEU A 659 5.73 11.04 17.15
C LEU A 659 6.50 10.45 18.34
N PHE A 660 5.79 10.12 19.42
CA PHE A 660 6.43 9.61 20.63
C PHE A 660 6.49 8.09 20.69
N ARG A 661 5.70 7.39 19.86
CA ARG A 661 5.64 5.92 19.84
C ARG A 661 5.23 5.39 18.46
N THR A 662 5.88 4.31 18.05
CA THR A 662 5.52 3.52 16.87
C THR A 662 5.78 2.03 17.11
N ASP A 663 5.00 1.17 16.47
CA ASP A 663 5.06 -0.29 16.60
C ASP A 663 4.59 -0.94 15.30
N THR A 664 5.10 -2.13 14.96
CA THR A 664 4.67 -2.88 13.76
C THR A 664 3.42 -3.73 14.02
N ASN A 665 2.75 -3.58 15.16
CA ASN A 665 1.50 -4.26 15.45
C ASN A 665 0.29 -3.53 14.83
N GLY A 666 -0.11 -3.94 13.62
CA GLY A 666 -1.31 -3.45 12.91
C GLY A 666 -2.63 -3.81 13.62
N PHE A 667 -2.63 -4.89 14.41
CA PHE A 667 -3.78 -5.37 15.16
C PHE A 667 -4.12 -4.58 16.44
N ASN A 668 -3.40 -3.48 16.69
CA ASN A 668 -3.69 -2.63 17.85
C ASN A 668 -4.99 -1.83 17.62
N SER A 669 -5.75 -1.64 18.70
CA SER A 669 -6.90 -0.73 18.71
C SER A 669 -6.53 0.67 18.20
N ALA A 670 -7.44 1.33 17.50
CA ALA A 670 -7.28 2.72 17.07
C ALA A 670 -7.34 3.72 18.25
N ASN A 671 -7.70 3.26 19.44
CA ASN A 671 -7.69 4.09 20.66
C ASN A 671 -6.26 4.47 21.09
N PRO A 672 -5.89 5.77 21.12
CA PRO A 672 -4.53 6.21 21.49
C PRO A 672 -4.12 5.83 22.93
N PHE A 673 -5.06 5.48 23.80
CA PHE A 673 -4.81 5.05 25.18
C PHE A 673 -4.72 3.54 25.37
N SER A 674 -5.07 2.74 24.36
CA SER A 674 -4.89 1.28 24.36
C SER A 674 -3.55 0.96 23.69
N PHE A 675 -2.67 0.18 24.32
CA PHE A 675 -1.41 -0.17 23.66
C PHE A 675 -0.90 -1.53 24.10
N VAL A 676 -0.63 -2.39 23.11
CA VAL A 676 0.08 -3.65 23.28
C VAL A 676 1.25 -3.65 22.30
N SER A 677 2.47 -3.59 22.84
CA SER A 677 3.68 -3.68 22.02
C SER A 677 3.94 -5.11 21.62
N SER A 678 4.22 -5.34 20.34
CA SER A 678 4.80 -6.61 19.87
C SER A 678 6.22 -6.38 19.36
N GLN A 679 6.43 -5.33 18.55
CA GLN A 679 7.69 -4.98 17.94
C GLN A 679 7.77 -3.45 17.75
N PRO A 680 8.31 -2.72 18.73
CA PRO A 680 8.39 -1.27 18.68
C PRO A 680 9.42 -0.82 17.64
N GLY A 681 9.10 0.24 16.89
CA GLY A 681 10.03 0.86 15.94
C GLY A 681 11.06 1.79 16.61
N PRO A 682 12.03 2.33 15.85
CA PRO A 682 12.17 2.16 14.40
C PRO A 682 12.70 0.77 14.02
N VAL A 683 12.30 0.29 12.85
CA VAL A 683 12.76 -0.98 12.26
C VAL A 683 13.00 -0.79 10.76
N THR A 684 13.90 -1.59 10.19
CA THR A 684 14.13 -1.64 8.75
C THR A 684 13.90 -3.06 8.31
N ASP A 685 13.02 -3.23 7.33
CA ASP A 685 12.61 -4.51 6.73
C ASP A 685 12.34 -5.59 7.77
N ALA A 686 11.56 -5.23 8.81
CA ALA A 686 11.08 -6.19 9.78
C ALA A 686 10.13 -7.16 9.08
N GLY A 687 10.41 -8.46 9.13
CA GLY A 687 9.63 -9.46 8.41
C GLY A 687 10.49 -10.64 7.93
N PRO A 688 9.92 -11.55 7.12
CA PRO A 688 8.53 -11.51 6.65
C PRO A 688 7.60 -12.03 7.76
N ASN A 689 6.62 -11.22 8.16
CA ASN A 689 5.54 -11.60 9.09
C ASN A 689 4.33 -10.73 8.79
N ASP A 690 3.19 -11.12 9.35
CA ASP A 690 1.96 -10.34 9.39
C ASP A 690 2.16 -9.13 10.31
N LEU A 691 2.44 -7.97 9.70
CA LEU A 691 2.89 -6.76 10.36
C LEU A 691 2.15 -5.55 9.82
N GLY A 692 1.91 -4.57 10.67
CA GLY A 692 1.31 -3.30 10.30
C GLY A 692 2.20 -2.11 10.64
N ALA A 693 1.57 -0.96 10.77
CA ALA A 693 2.18 0.27 11.25
C ALA A 693 1.25 1.02 12.19
N LEU A 694 1.76 1.38 13.36
CA LEU A 694 1.08 2.23 14.31
C LEU A 694 1.92 3.48 14.58
N PHE A 695 1.29 4.65 14.51
CA PHE A 695 1.88 5.94 14.88
C PHE A 695 1.04 6.61 15.96
N ASP A 696 1.68 6.92 17.09
CA ASP A 696 1.11 7.66 18.20
C ASP A 696 1.79 9.01 18.38
N PHE A 697 1.00 10.06 18.28
CA PHE A 697 1.42 11.44 18.38
C PHE A 697 1.03 12.06 19.71
N ASP A 698 1.95 12.85 20.26
CA ASP A 698 1.78 13.73 21.40
C ASP A 698 1.90 15.17 20.93
N PHE A 699 0.77 15.83 20.77
CA PHE A 699 0.72 17.23 20.36
C PHE A 699 0.67 18.19 21.55
N GLY A 700 0.60 17.67 22.78
CA GLY A 700 0.55 18.46 24.00
C GLY A 700 -0.73 19.28 24.16
N GLY A 701 -0.62 20.42 24.84
CA GLY A 701 -1.75 21.26 25.21
C GLY A 701 -2.44 21.93 24.01
N LEU A 702 -3.77 21.84 23.93
CA LEU A 702 -4.59 22.56 22.94
C LEU A 702 -5.71 23.34 23.66
N ALA A 703 -5.73 24.66 23.53
CA ALA A 703 -6.67 25.54 24.23
C ALA A 703 -8.09 25.48 23.63
N PRO A 704 -9.15 25.90 24.37
CA PRO A 704 -10.50 26.00 23.83
C PRO A 704 -10.56 26.83 22.54
N GLY A 705 -11.10 26.25 21.48
CA GLY A 705 -11.21 26.86 20.15
C GLY A 705 -9.98 26.70 19.26
N GLU A 706 -8.82 26.35 19.80
CA GLU A 706 -7.56 26.16 19.06
C GLU A 706 -7.59 24.91 18.18
N ARG A 707 -6.74 24.89 17.14
CA ARG A 707 -6.63 23.81 16.16
C ARG A 707 -5.20 23.29 16.07
N LYS A 708 -5.05 21.98 15.90
CA LYS A 708 -3.81 21.34 15.42
C LYS A 708 -4.03 20.86 14.00
N VAL A 709 -3.13 21.25 13.10
CA VAL A 709 -3.11 20.80 11.71
C VAL A 709 -1.83 20.00 11.46
N PHE A 710 -1.94 18.88 10.76
CA PHE A 710 -0.80 18.10 10.26
C PHE A 710 -1.21 17.32 9.01
N ARG A 711 -0.24 16.72 8.34
CA ARG A 711 -0.49 15.90 7.15
C ARG A 711 -0.17 14.45 7.43
N THR A 712 -1.03 13.56 6.94
CA THR A 712 -0.67 12.16 6.70
C THR A 712 -0.72 11.87 5.22
N PHE A 713 -0.02 10.83 4.79
CA PHE A 713 0.03 10.43 3.40
C PHE A 713 -0.21 8.94 3.26
N TYR A 714 -0.95 8.57 2.21
CA TYR A 714 -1.16 7.19 1.77
C TYR A 714 -0.62 7.07 0.36
N GLY A 715 0.08 5.99 0.05
CA GLY A 715 0.39 5.74 -1.34
C GLY A 715 1.16 4.47 -1.62
N ALA A 716 1.65 4.39 -2.85
CA ALA A 716 2.36 3.22 -3.34
C ALA A 716 3.28 3.61 -4.50
N ALA A 717 4.35 2.84 -4.66
CA ALA A 717 5.25 2.92 -5.80
C ALA A 717 5.71 1.53 -6.23
N GLY A 718 6.32 1.40 -7.40
CA GLY A 718 6.81 0.11 -7.90
C GLY A 718 8.09 -0.40 -7.22
N THR A 719 8.81 0.49 -6.53
CA THR A 719 10.06 0.18 -5.82
C THR A 719 10.19 1.06 -4.57
N GLU A 720 11.02 0.64 -3.64
CA GLU A 720 11.29 1.39 -2.41
C GLU A 720 11.95 2.74 -2.71
N ALA A 721 12.87 2.77 -3.67
CA ALA A 721 13.53 4.00 -4.08
C ALA A 721 12.54 5.05 -4.63
N ASP A 722 11.49 4.61 -5.32
CA ASP A 722 10.44 5.50 -5.82
C ASP A 722 9.55 6.01 -4.69
N ALA A 723 9.21 5.13 -3.73
CA ALA A 723 8.47 5.50 -2.52
C ALA A 723 9.22 6.56 -1.70
N LEU A 724 10.52 6.35 -1.46
CA LEU A 724 11.38 7.31 -0.74
C LEU A 724 11.49 8.66 -1.48
N ARG A 725 11.51 8.66 -2.82
CA ARG A 725 11.46 9.91 -3.60
C ARG A 725 10.13 10.65 -3.44
N ALA A 726 9.00 9.93 -3.42
CA ALA A 726 7.69 10.54 -3.18
C ALA A 726 7.60 11.15 -1.78
N LEU A 727 8.07 10.43 -0.75
CA LEU A 727 8.17 10.90 0.63
C LEU A 727 9.03 12.16 0.76
N SER A 728 10.21 12.16 0.12
CA SER A 728 11.08 13.33 0.12
C SER A 728 10.45 14.54 -0.58
N ALA A 729 9.62 14.33 -1.60
CA ALA A 729 8.97 15.43 -2.32
C ALA A 729 7.96 16.18 -1.45
N VAL A 730 7.26 15.48 -0.55
CA VAL A 730 6.27 16.07 0.37
C VAL A 730 6.86 16.46 1.73
N GLY A 731 8.16 16.21 1.94
CA GLY A 731 8.83 16.52 3.20
C GLY A 731 8.35 15.66 4.37
N ALA A 732 8.06 14.38 4.12
CA ALA A 732 7.67 13.45 5.18
C ALA A 732 8.74 13.36 6.27
N GLU A 733 8.32 13.48 7.52
CA GLU A 733 9.18 13.49 8.70
C GLU A 733 9.26 12.12 9.38
N ALA A 734 8.22 11.29 9.21
CA ALA A 734 8.16 9.91 9.65
C ALA A 734 7.34 9.10 8.64
N TYR A 735 7.65 7.81 8.49
CA TYR A 735 6.97 6.96 7.53
C TYR A 735 7.04 5.48 7.88
N SER A 736 6.11 4.73 7.30
CA SER A 736 6.14 3.28 7.18
C SER A 736 6.17 2.93 5.70
N LEU A 737 7.05 1.99 5.35
CA LEU A 737 7.03 1.31 4.06
C LEU A 737 6.64 -0.14 4.28
N ALA A 738 5.77 -0.66 3.43
CA ALA A 738 5.38 -2.07 3.43
C ALA A 738 5.63 -2.70 2.06
N GLN A 739 6.25 -3.88 2.07
CA GLN A 739 6.73 -4.57 0.88
C GLN A 739 6.37 -6.05 0.95
N PRO A 740 6.08 -6.72 -0.17
CA PRO A 740 5.77 -8.13 -0.17
C PRO A 740 7.03 -8.99 0.05
N SER A 741 6.89 -10.18 0.61
CA SER A 741 7.94 -11.21 0.70
C SER A 741 8.15 -11.94 -0.62
N THR A 742 8.58 -11.19 -1.64
CA THR A 742 9.14 -11.75 -2.89
C THR A 742 10.67 -11.62 -2.88
N PRO A 743 11.41 -12.37 -3.71
CA PRO A 743 12.88 -12.28 -3.75
C PRO A 743 13.44 -10.86 -3.97
N ALA A 744 12.69 -10.00 -4.68
CA ALA A 744 13.04 -8.59 -4.88
C ALA A 744 12.38 -7.64 -3.87
N GLY A 745 11.36 -8.10 -3.14
CA GLY A 745 10.59 -7.29 -2.20
C GLY A 745 11.43 -6.82 -1.02
N SER A 746 12.13 -7.73 -0.34
CA SER A 746 12.97 -7.44 0.85
C SER A 746 14.22 -6.60 0.60
N SER A 747 14.54 -6.31 -0.66
CA SER A 747 15.77 -5.60 -1.04
C SER A 747 15.53 -4.41 -1.98
N LEU A 748 14.45 -4.41 -2.75
CA LEU A 748 14.10 -3.36 -3.72
C LEU A 748 12.67 -2.83 -3.55
N GLY A 749 11.85 -3.46 -2.70
CA GLY A 749 10.43 -3.13 -2.54
C GLY A 749 9.59 -3.39 -3.79
N ALA A 750 9.97 -4.36 -4.62
CA ALA A 750 9.25 -4.71 -5.85
C ALA A 750 8.33 -5.94 -5.63
N PRO A 751 7.18 -6.05 -6.33
CA PRO A 751 6.66 -5.12 -7.35
C PRO A 751 5.91 -3.90 -6.78
N ASN A 752 5.65 -3.84 -5.47
CA ASN A 752 4.94 -2.75 -4.82
C ASN A 752 5.62 -2.38 -3.49
N THR A 753 5.78 -1.08 -3.23
CA THR A 753 6.08 -0.53 -1.91
C THR A 753 4.96 0.41 -1.53
N PHE A 754 4.22 0.08 -0.48
CA PHE A 754 3.15 0.91 0.06
C PHE A 754 3.66 1.85 1.15
N ILE A 755 2.95 2.96 1.34
CA ILE A 755 3.40 4.12 2.09
C ILE A 755 2.31 4.57 3.05
N LEU A 756 2.65 4.68 4.32
CA LEU A 756 1.97 5.52 5.31
C LEU A 756 2.98 6.54 5.81
N ALA A 757 2.67 7.84 5.79
CA ALA A 757 3.61 8.85 6.26
C ALA A 757 2.97 9.99 7.02
N TYR A 758 3.81 10.75 7.71
CA TYR A 758 3.45 11.93 8.49
C TYR A 758 4.39 13.09 8.14
N ALA A 759 3.83 14.30 8.10
CA ALA A 759 4.59 15.54 8.14
C ALA A 759 3.87 16.58 9.00
N SER A 760 4.61 17.27 9.86
CA SER A 760 4.13 18.49 10.47
C SER A 760 3.80 19.53 9.39
N VAL A 761 2.74 20.31 9.62
CA VAL A 761 2.55 21.56 8.87
C VAL A 761 3.29 22.61 9.68
N ALA A 762 4.31 23.23 9.06
CA ALA A 762 4.96 24.37 9.66
C ALA A 762 3.90 25.46 9.85
N ALA A 763 3.72 25.91 11.10
CA ALA A 763 2.95 27.09 11.46
C ALA A 763 3.14 28.21 10.44
N VAL A 764 2.07 28.60 9.74
CA VAL A 764 2.14 29.61 8.68
C VAL A 764 1.69 30.95 9.23
N CYS A 765 2.64 31.70 9.79
CA CYS A 765 2.34 33.05 10.25
C CYS A 765 1.72 33.91 9.14
N GLY A 766 0.53 34.42 9.42
CA GLY A 766 -0.21 35.32 8.57
C GLY A 766 -1.29 34.67 7.73
N ASP A 767 -1.79 33.48 8.09
CA ASP A 767 -2.91 32.84 7.40
C ASP A 767 -4.28 33.03 8.09
N GLY A 768 -4.27 33.59 9.29
CA GLY A 768 -5.42 33.97 10.10
C GLY A 768 -5.80 32.92 11.13
N VAL A 769 -5.00 31.87 11.29
CA VAL A 769 -5.26 30.74 12.19
C VAL A 769 -4.07 30.57 13.14
N VAL A 770 -4.30 30.68 14.45
CA VAL A 770 -3.26 30.40 15.43
C VAL A 770 -3.08 28.89 15.56
N GLU A 771 -1.96 28.37 15.08
CA GLU A 771 -1.60 26.96 15.10
C GLU A 771 -0.65 26.61 16.27
N ALA A 772 -0.61 25.34 16.66
CA ALA A 772 0.27 24.88 17.74
C ALA A 772 1.75 25.10 17.40
N GLY A 773 2.39 26.06 18.08
CA GLY A 773 3.75 26.54 17.80
C GLY A 773 3.83 28.05 17.57
N GLU A 774 2.69 28.69 17.32
CA GLU A 774 2.55 30.13 17.12
C GLU A 774 2.24 30.85 18.44
N ALA A 775 2.87 32.01 18.68
CA ALA A 775 2.45 32.89 19.76
C ALA A 775 1.30 33.84 19.32
N CYS A 776 1.09 33.99 18.01
CA CYS A 776 0.03 34.75 17.37
C CYS A 776 -0.05 34.41 15.86
N ASP A 777 -1.14 34.82 15.22
CA ASP A 777 -1.32 34.89 13.76
C ASP A 777 -2.36 35.98 13.49
N ASP A 778 -2.05 36.95 12.62
CA ASP A 778 -2.93 38.09 12.31
C ASP A 778 -3.42 38.14 10.86
N GLY A 779 -3.37 37.00 10.15
CA GLY A 779 -3.93 36.88 8.80
C GLY A 779 -3.12 37.58 7.72
N ASN A 780 -1.89 38.02 8.02
CA ASN A 780 -0.95 38.46 7.02
C ASN A 780 0.53 38.33 7.46
N GLY A 781 1.48 38.42 6.51
CA GLY A 781 2.92 38.28 6.79
C GLY A 781 3.66 39.59 7.08
N VAL A 782 2.95 40.66 7.48
CA VAL A 782 3.56 41.92 7.90
C VAL A 782 4.00 41.78 9.36
N SER A 783 5.01 42.54 9.77
CA SER A 783 5.46 42.55 11.17
C SER A 783 5.04 43.84 11.86
N GLY A 784 4.61 43.74 13.11
CA GLY A 784 4.30 44.88 13.97
C GLY A 784 2.87 45.41 13.88
N ASP A 785 1.96 44.64 13.29
CA ASP A 785 0.52 44.93 13.16
C ASP A 785 -0.39 43.96 13.93
N GLY A 786 0.18 43.19 14.85
CA GLY A 786 -0.51 42.24 15.72
C GLY A 786 0.34 41.00 15.94
N CYS A 787 0.82 40.41 14.84
CA CYS A 787 1.75 39.31 14.84
C CYS A 787 2.95 39.62 13.94
N ASN A 788 4.15 39.22 14.36
CA ASN A 788 5.30 39.27 13.48
C ASN A 788 5.29 38.04 12.58
N ALA A 789 5.72 38.19 11.33
CA ALA A 789 5.97 37.09 10.37
C ALA A 789 6.83 35.88 10.86
N ASP A 790 7.34 35.91 12.10
CA ASP A 790 7.97 34.79 12.80
C ASP A 790 7.09 34.19 13.91
N CYS A 791 5.78 34.39 13.84
CA CYS A 791 4.76 33.96 14.80
C CYS A 791 4.95 34.51 16.22
N THR A 792 5.67 35.63 16.40
CA THR A 792 5.85 36.27 17.71
C THR A 792 4.94 37.49 17.88
N VAL A 793 4.39 37.71 19.07
CA VAL A 793 3.50 38.84 19.35
C VAL A 793 4.21 40.15 18.99
N GLY A 794 3.63 40.89 18.05
CA GLY A 794 4.23 42.08 17.46
C GLY A 794 3.24 43.23 17.45
N CYS A 795 3.17 44.01 18.52
CA CYS A 795 2.49 45.30 18.54
C CYS A 795 3.50 46.45 18.49
N PRO A 796 3.08 47.67 18.10
CA PRO A 796 3.92 48.86 18.23
C PRO A 796 4.26 49.11 19.71
N ASP A 797 5.53 48.95 20.06
CA ASP A 797 6.11 49.34 21.35
C ASP A 797 7.20 50.38 21.06
N ALA A 798 6.77 51.62 20.82
CA ALA A 798 7.65 52.70 20.40
C ALA A 798 8.58 53.17 21.53
N ASP A 799 8.26 52.87 22.79
CA ASP A 799 9.05 53.24 23.96
C ASP A 799 9.88 52.09 24.58
N GLY A 800 9.65 50.85 24.14
CA GLY A 800 10.42 49.65 24.45
C GLY A 800 10.15 49.09 25.84
N ASP A 801 8.97 49.35 26.41
CA ASP A 801 8.63 48.96 27.78
C ASP A 801 7.98 47.57 27.91
N GLY A 802 7.71 46.90 26.78
CA GLY A 802 7.11 45.58 26.71
C GLY A 802 5.59 45.58 26.85
N SER A 803 4.93 46.74 26.69
CA SER A 803 3.48 46.87 26.57
C SER A 803 3.08 47.51 25.23
N CYS A 804 1.89 47.18 24.73
CA CYS A 804 1.43 47.72 23.45
C CYS A 804 1.04 49.20 23.60
N ASP A 805 1.58 50.05 22.73
CA ASP A 805 1.18 51.46 22.65
C ASP A 805 -0.23 51.58 22.06
N VAL A 806 -1.03 52.48 22.64
CA VAL A 806 -2.36 52.78 22.10
C VAL A 806 -2.26 53.40 20.70
N THR A 807 -2.97 52.79 19.74
CA THR A 807 -3.10 53.29 18.37
C THR A 807 -4.50 53.89 18.16
N CYS A 808 -4.58 55.12 17.65
CA CYS A 808 -5.85 55.80 17.38
C CYS A 808 -6.06 56.09 15.89
N VAL A 809 -7.20 55.67 15.34
CA VAL A 809 -7.63 55.92 13.96
C VAL A 809 -8.93 56.73 13.91
N THR A 810 -9.03 57.71 13.01
CA THR A 810 -10.27 58.47 12.78
C THR A 810 -10.88 58.13 11.43
N ILE A 811 -11.97 57.37 11.44
CA ILE A 811 -12.68 56.93 10.23
C ILE A 811 -13.67 58.00 9.78
N ARG A 812 -13.51 58.47 8.53
CA ARG A 812 -14.31 59.53 7.91
C ARG A 812 -14.18 59.50 6.38
N ARG A 813 -15.30 59.59 5.67
CA ARG A 813 -15.35 59.70 4.19
C ARG A 813 -14.45 60.85 3.70
N GLY A 814 -13.44 60.52 2.90
CA GLY A 814 -12.49 61.47 2.31
C GLY A 814 -11.25 61.80 3.17
N ALA A 815 -11.06 61.13 4.31
CA ALA A 815 -9.82 61.16 5.08
C ALA A 815 -9.22 59.74 5.22
N HIS A 816 -9.73 58.94 6.17
CA HIS A 816 -9.34 57.54 6.39
C HIS A 816 -10.60 56.68 6.45
N GLY A 817 -10.66 55.59 5.67
CA GLY A 817 -11.79 54.66 5.63
C GLY A 817 -13.07 55.17 4.93
N GLN A 818 -14.06 54.28 4.80
CA GLN A 818 -15.37 54.61 4.25
C GLN A 818 -16.36 54.94 5.38
N ALA A 819 -17.20 55.94 5.13
CA ALA A 819 -18.37 56.22 5.97
C ALA A 819 -19.58 56.35 5.05
N ALA A 820 -20.73 55.84 5.46
CA ALA A 820 -22.00 55.93 4.74
C ALA A 820 -23.07 56.51 5.66
N ASP A 821 -24.01 57.29 5.14
CA ASP A 821 -25.13 57.82 5.88
C ASP A 821 -26.36 58.08 5.01
N ALA A 822 -27.55 57.99 5.61
CA ALA A 822 -28.79 58.24 4.89
C ALA A 822 -29.91 58.68 5.82
N THR A 823 -30.89 59.41 5.26
CA THR A 823 -32.17 59.66 5.94
C THR A 823 -33.25 58.77 5.33
N VAL A 824 -33.97 58.03 6.18
CA VAL A 824 -35.21 57.33 5.81
C VAL A 824 -36.42 58.08 6.36
N TRP A 825 -37.57 58.02 5.67
CA TRP A 825 -38.75 58.84 6.00
C TRP A 825 -40.06 58.07 5.92
N ALA A 826 -40.78 58.01 7.05
CA ALA A 826 -42.06 57.29 7.16
C ALA A 826 -43.17 57.83 6.24
N LEU A 827 -43.17 59.14 5.93
CA LEU A 827 -44.21 59.72 5.05
C LEU A 827 -44.06 59.29 3.59
N VAL A 828 -42.81 59.03 3.17
CA VAL A 828 -42.47 58.68 1.79
C VAL A 828 -41.65 57.41 1.83
N PRO A 829 -42.27 56.22 2.03
CA PRO A 829 -41.52 55.04 2.46
C PRO A 829 -40.46 54.53 1.47
N ARG A 830 -40.54 54.93 0.20
CA ARG A 830 -39.58 54.60 -0.87
C ARG A 830 -38.56 55.70 -1.14
N TYR A 831 -38.53 56.76 -0.34
CA TYR A 831 -37.58 57.84 -0.46
C TYR A 831 -36.22 57.43 0.12
N ASN A 832 -35.16 57.62 -0.66
CA ASN A 832 -33.77 57.55 -0.24
C ASN A 832 -33.18 58.96 -0.25
N ASP A 833 -32.39 59.29 0.76
CA ASP A 833 -31.71 60.58 0.89
C ASP A 833 -30.22 60.43 1.20
N GLY A 834 -29.56 59.43 0.61
CA GLY A 834 -28.14 59.12 0.86
C GLY A 834 -27.14 60.02 0.14
N SER A 835 -27.60 61.07 -0.57
CA SER A 835 -26.72 62.02 -1.30
C SER A 835 -26.90 63.48 -0.87
N SER A 836 -27.77 63.73 0.10
CA SER A 836 -28.00 65.06 0.66
C SER A 836 -26.84 65.45 1.56
N SER A 837 -26.39 66.72 1.53
CA SER A 837 -25.40 67.25 2.48
C SER A 837 -25.87 67.32 3.96
N TYR A 838 -27.06 66.79 4.24
CA TYR A 838 -27.70 66.75 5.54
C TYR A 838 -28.43 65.43 5.77
N VAL A 839 -28.31 64.91 6.99
CA VAL A 839 -29.08 63.77 7.51
C VAL A 839 -30.07 64.25 8.56
N HIS A 840 -31.24 63.64 8.69
CA HIS A 840 -32.28 64.09 9.60
C HIS A 840 -32.84 62.99 10.49
N THR A 841 -33.11 63.33 11.74
CA THR A 841 -33.88 62.50 12.68
C THR A 841 -35.04 63.28 13.32
N GLY A 842 -36.06 62.57 13.80
CA GLY A 842 -37.23 63.11 14.48
C GLY A 842 -38.41 63.40 13.56
N LEU A 843 -39.37 64.18 14.03
CA LEU A 843 -40.67 64.37 13.36
C LEU A 843 -40.67 65.61 12.45
N ARG A 844 -40.92 65.39 11.15
CA ARG A 844 -41.04 66.46 10.14
C ARG A 844 -42.31 66.24 9.31
N ASP A 845 -43.14 67.27 9.22
CA ASP A 845 -44.41 67.26 8.48
C ASP A 845 -45.39 66.14 8.94
N GLY A 846 -45.35 65.80 10.24
CA GLY A 846 -46.24 64.80 10.84
C GLY A 846 -45.79 63.34 10.68
N ALA A 847 -44.58 63.10 10.14
CA ALA A 847 -44.00 61.76 10.04
C ALA A 847 -42.54 61.71 10.51
N GLU A 848 -42.13 60.53 10.97
CA GLU A 848 -40.81 60.26 11.52
C GLU A 848 -39.74 60.13 10.44
N LYS A 849 -38.56 60.70 10.71
CA LYS A 849 -37.31 60.48 9.98
C LYS A 849 -36.28 59.83 10.91
N GLN A 850 -35.48 58.93 10.37
CA GLN A 850 -34.38 58.29 11.07
C GLN A 850 -33.07 58.54 10.29
N ALA A 851 -32.01 58.81 11.03
CA ALA A 851 -30.67 59.07 10.50
C ALA A 851 -29.80 57.82 10.66
N LEU A 852 -29.19 57.37 9.58
CA LEU A 852 -28.31 56.19 9.56
C LEU A 852 -26.86 56.63 9.37
N PHE A 853 -25.94 55.94 10.04
CA PHE A 853 -24.50 56.11 9.86
C PHE A 853 -23.82 54.74 9.90
N ARG A 854 -22.87 54.47 9.02
CA ARG A 854 -22.02 53.27 9.06
C ARG A 854 -20.58 53.66 8.77
N PHE A 855 -19.64 53.10 9.53
CA PHE A 855 -18.21 53.29 9.35
C PHE A 855 -17.55 51.95 9.07
N ASP A 856 -16.58 51.96 8.17
CA ASP A 856 -15.77 50.80 7.83
C ASP A 856 -14.64 50.63 8.86
N LEU A 857 -14.67 49.52 9.60
CA LEU A 857 -13.71 49.22 10.67
C LEU A 857 -12.50 48.42 10.18
N GLY A 858 -12.32 48.19 8.87
CA GLY A 858 -11.20 47.38 8.35
C GLY A 858 -9.79 47.93 8.64
N ALA A 859 -9.67 49.10 9.27
CA ALA A 859 -8.41 49.64 9.79
C ALA A 859 -8.13 49.27 11.26
N ILE A 860 -9.04 48.51 11.89
CA ILE A 860 -8.94 48.03 13.27
C ILE A 860 -8.86 46.50 13.19
N PRO A 861 -7.77 45.87 13.63
CA PRO A 861 -7.67 44.42 13.69
C PRO A 861 -8.80 43.80 14.51
N SER A 862 -9.29 42.62 14.11
CA SER A 862 -10.40 41.90 14.77
C SER A 862 -10.09 41.44 16.20
N TRP A 863 -8.80 41.41 16.57
CA TRP A 863 -8.31 41.03 17.90
C TRP A 863 -8.07 42.23 18.83
N SER A 864 -8.26 43.45 18.33
CA SER A 864 -7.90 44.64 19.07
C SER A 864 -8.81 44.88 20.28
N THR A 865 -8.19 45.25 21.41
CA THR A 865 -8.94 45.75 22.56
C THR A 865 -9.20 47.23 22.35
N VAL A 866 -10.45 47.59 22.09
CA VAL A 866 -10.89 48.97 21.90
C VAL A 866 -10.86 49.70 23.24
N GLU A 867 -9.89 50.61 23.39
CA GLU A 867 -9.78 51.49 24.55
C GLU A 867 -10.91 52.53 24.55
N SER A 868 -11.17 53.12 23.39
CA SER A 868 -12.26 54.09 23.24
C SER A 868 -12.74 54.16 21.80
N ALA A 869 -14.05 54.36 21.62
CA ALA A 869 -14.64 54.67 20.32
C ALA A 869 -15.61 55.85 20.41
N THR A 870 -15.26 56.97 19.79
CA THR A 870 -16.04 58.21 19.83
C THR A 870 -16.62 58.55 18.47
N PHE A 871 -17.94 58.44 18.32
CA PHE A 871 -18.67 58.99 17.18
C PHE A 871 -18.86 60.50 17.33
N ARG A 872 -18.65 61.25 16.25
CA ARG A 872 -18.83 62.70 16.19
C ARG A 872 -19.69 63.07 15.00
N ALA A 873 -20.69 63.93 15.23
CA ALA A 873 -21.52 64.50 14.18
C ALA A 873 -21.80 65.99 14.41
N THR A 874 -21.76 66.79 13.33
CA THR A 874 -22.06 68.23 13.42
C THR A 874 -23.57 68.46 13.39
N LEU A 875 -24.11 68.97 14.48
CA LEU A 875 -25.54 69.17 14.75
C LEU A 875 -26.04 70.54 14.28
N TYR A 876 -27.27 70.55 13.76
CA TYR A 876 -28.08 71.73 13.49
C TYR A 876 -29.53 71.42 13.87
N SER A 877 -29.93 71.79 15.09
CA SER A 877 -31.27 71.49 15.66
C SER A 877 -32.06 72.76 15.97
N SER A 878 -33.38 72.62 16.14
CA SER A 878 -34.30 73.66 16.62
C SER A 878 -34.52 73.66 18.15
N GLY A 879 -33.81 72.85 18.95
CA GLY A 879 -33.93 72.85 20.43
C GLY A 879 -33.17 71.75 21.16
N THR A 880 -33.20 71.78 22.50
CA THR A 880 -32.60 70.75 23.38
C THR A 880 -33.57 69.58 23.60
N HIS A 881 -33.21 68.40 23.11
CA HIS A 881 -33.99 67.17 23.23
C HIS A 881 -33.06 65.95 23.22
N GLU A 882 -33.58 64.80 23.61
CA GLU A 882 -32.80 63.55 23.62
C GLU A 882 -32.72 62.94 22.22
N ILE A 883 -31.54 62.44 21.87
CA ILE A 883 -31.28 61.63 20.68
C ILE A 883 -30.67 60.32 21.15
N ARG A 884 -31.35 59.21 20.85
CA ARG A 884 -30.96 57.85 21.19
C ARG A 884 -30.29 57.20 20.01
N ALA A 885 -29.22 56.47 20.29
CA ALA A 885 -28.42 55.77 19.30
C ALA A 885 -28.70 54.27 19.43
N HIS A 886 -29.08 53.63 18.32
CA HIS A 886 -29.46 52.22 18.25
C HIS A 886 -28.59 51.50 17.24
N ARG A 887 -28.26 50.24 17.51
CA ARG A 887 -27.58 49.36 16.55
C ARG A 887 -28.55 48.97 15.42
N VAL A 888 -28.10 49.08 14.18
CA VAL A 888 -28.86 48.57 13.02
C VAL A 888 -28.64 47.05 12.92
N THR A 889 -29.72 46.28 12.71
CA THR A 889 -29.67 44.81 12.73
C THR A 889 -29.75 44.17 11.34
N ALA A 890 -29.91 44.96 10.28
CA ALA A 890 -29.90 44.48 8.90
C ALA A 890 -28.94 45.29 8.02
N PRO A 891 -28.31 44.68 7.00
CA PRO A 891 -27.44 45.39 6.08
C PRO A 891 -28.22 46.42 5.26
N TRP A 892 -27.57 47.53 4.93
CA TRP A 892 -28.12 48.56 4.05
C TRP A 892 -27.05 49.19 3.17
N VAL A 893 -27.50 49.80 2.09
CA VAL A 893 -26.66 50.50 1.10
C VAL A 893 -27.14 51.94 1.01
N GLU A 894 -26.20 52.87 1.10
CA GLU A 894 -26.45 54.31 1.15
C GLU A 894 -27.34 54.83 0.03
N SER A 895 -27.10 54.38 -1.21
CA SER A 895 -27.81 54.86 -2.39
C SER A 895 -29.21 54.25 -2.58
N THR A 896 -29.59 53.23 -1.81
CA THR A 896 -30.85 52.49 -2.02
C THR A 896 -31.69 52.31 -0.77
N VAL A 897 -31.17 52.58 0.42
CA VAL A 897 -31.92 52.42 1.67
C VAL A 897 -33.13 53.33 1.72
N THR A 898 -34.28 52.79 2.10
CA THR A 898 -35.54 53.51 2.25
C THR A 898 -36.21 53.11 3.56
N TRP A 899 -37.27 53.82 3.96
CA TRP A 899 -38.05 53.40 5.13
C TRP A 899 -38.61 51.99 4.95
N SER A 900 -39.12 51.65 3.75
CA SER A 900 -39.66 50.32 3.47
C SER A 900 -38.64 49.19 3.56
N SER A 901 -37.35 49.47 3.32
CA SER A 901 -36.30 48.45 3.38
C SER A 901 -35.64 48.30 4.76
N LEU A 902 -35.90 49.24 5.68
CA LEU A 902 -35.23 49.27 7.00
C LEU A 902 -36.20 49.30 8.20
N ALA A 903 -37.49 49.57 7.99
CA ALA A 903 -38.43 49.74 9.09
C ALA A 903 -38.44 48.50 10.02
N GLY A 904 -38.12 48.72 11.30
CA GLY A 904 -38.03 47.66 12.31
C GLY A 904 -36.68 46.93 12.37
N SER A 905 -35.70 47.29 11.54
CA SER A 905 -34.37 46.65 11.46
C SER A 905 -33.32 47.34 12.33
N HIS A 906 -33.67 47.69 13.57
CA HIS A 906 -32.72 48.16 14.59
C HIS A 906 -33.07 47.57 15.95
N ASP A 907 -32.05 47.47 16.80
CA ASP A 907 -32.19 46.97 18.16
C ASP A 907 -32.92 48.00 19.03
N PRO A 908 -33.96 47.64 19.79
CA PRO A 908 -34.62 48.56 20.71
C PRO A 908 -33.71 49.01 21.87
N ALA A 909 -32.59 48.32 22.13
CA ALA A 909 -31.61 48.75 23.12
C ALA A 909 -30.94 50.09 22.71
N ILE A 910 -30.73 50.96 23.69
CA ILE A 910 -30.05 52.25 23.50
C ILE A 910 -28.57 52.03 23.79
N GLU A 911 -27.73 52.22 22.77
CA GLU A 911 -26.28 52.09 22.86
C GLU A 911 -25.64 53.31 23.52
N ALA A 912 -26.12 54.49 23.14
CA ALA A 912 -25.69 55.76 23.69
C ALA A 912 -26.75 56.84 23.49
N THR A 913 -26.67 57.91 24.27
CA THR A 913 -27.58 59.05 24.19
C THR A 913 -26.78 60.34 24.10
N LEU A 914 -27.19 61.25 23.21
CA LEU A 914 -26.70 62.63 23.17
C LEU A 914 -27.84 63.63 23.31
N LEU A 915 -27.54 64.79 23.90
CA LEU A 915 -28.47 65.91 23.96
C LEU A 915 -28.32 66.76 22.69
N GLY A 916 -29.42 66.92 21.96
CA GLY A 916 -29.50 67.83 20.82
C GLY A 916 -29.18 69.27 21.22
N ALA A 917 -28.48 70.00 20.35
CA ALA A 917 -28.08 71.39 20.57
C ALA A 917 -28.39 72.25 19.34
N SER A 918 -28.71 73.54 19.56
CA SER A 918 -29.07 74.47 18.47
C SER A 918 -28.00 74.58 17.37
N SER A 919 -26.73 74.42 17.73
CA SER A 919 -25.61 74.21 16.81
C SER A 919 -24.41 73.69 17.59
N GLY A 920 -23.61 72.77 17.03
CA GLY A 920 -22.39 72.29 17.67
C GLY A 920 -21.95 70.93 17.15
N VAL A 921 -21.02 70.29 17.86
CA VAL A 921 -20.60 68.90 17.61
C VAL A 921 -21.21 68.03 18.71
N GLY A 922 -21.98 67.02 18.31
CA GLY A 922 -22.46 65.96 19.19
C GLY A 922 -21.46 64.82 19.19
N THR A 923 -21.24 64.23 20.36
CA THR A 923 -20.39 63.05 20.52
C THR A 923 -21.15 61.93 21.21
N LEU A 924 -20.96 60.70 20.72
CA LEU A 924 -21.43 59.48 21.38
C LEU A 924 -20.22 58.62 21.69
N ASP A 925 -20.18 58.09 22.92
CA ASP A 925 -19.27 57.01 23.28
C ASP A 925 -19.91 55.70 22.82
N LEU A 926 -19.22 55.01 21.93
CA LEU A 926 -19.65 53.75 21.32
C LEU A 926 -18.65 52.63 21.62
N THR A 927 -17.79 52.81 22.64
CA THR A 927 -16.67 51.89 22.93
C THR A 927 -17.13 50.44 23.01
N ALA A 928 -18.17 50.16 23.80
CA ALA A 928 -18.72 48.80 23.95
C ALA A 928 -19.31 48.24 22.65
N LEU A 929 -20.01 49.07 21.87
CA LEU A 929 -20.62 48.64 20.60
C LEU A 929 -19.55 48.35 19.54
N VAL A 930 -18.50 49.17 19.47
CA VAL A 930 -17.39 48.97 18.53
C VAL A 930 -16.56 47.75 18.94
N GLN A 931 -16.31 47.53 20.24
CA GLN A 931 -15.71 46.27 20.70
C GLN A 931 -16.53 45.06 20.25
N ALA A 932 -17.86 45.09 20.43
CA ALA A 932 -18.73 43.99 20.00
C ALA A 932 -18.75 43.78 18.47
N TRP A 933 -18.46 44.82 17.67
CA TRP A 933 -18.28 44.69 16.22
C TRP A 933 -16.91 44.12 15.84
N VAL A 934 -15.85 44.50 16.58
CA VAL A 934 -14.48 43.99 16.40
C VAL A 934 -14.41 42.50 16.77
N ASP A 935 -15.01 42.13 17.91
CA ASP A 935 -15.09 40.74 18.40
C ASP A 935 -16.01 39.83 17.57
N GLY A 936 -16.69 40.38 16.55
CA GLY A 936 -17.65 39.62 15.72
C GLY A 936 -18.95 39.22 16.44
N VAL A 937 -19.16 39.64 17.69
CA VAL A 937 -20.39 39.39 18.48
C VAL A 937 -21.63 39.90 17.74
N HIS A 938 -21.49 41.02 17.03
CA HIS A 938 -22.52 41.60 16.19
C HIS A 938 -21.97 42.02 14.82
N PRO A 939 -22.71 41.80 13.72
CA PRO A 939 -22.31 42.33 12.42
C PRO A 939 -22.41 43.88 12.42
N ASN A 940 -21.40 44.56 11.87
CA ASN A 940 -21.40 46.01 11.74
C ASN A 940 -22.30 46.47 10.58
N HIS A 941 -23.57 46.75 10.89
CA HIS A 941 -24.49 47.44 9.98
C HIS A 941 -24.65 48.93 10.32
N GLY A 942 -23.86 49.45 11.25
CA GLY A 942 -23.90 50.84 11.67
C GLY A 942 -24.98 51.16 12.69
N LEU A 943 -25.35 52.43 12.73
CA LEU A 943 -26.07 53.08 13.80
C LEU A 943 -27.25 53.89 13.28
N LEU A 944 -28.35 53.83 14.01
CA LEU A 944 -29.57 54.60 13.79
C LEU A 944 -29.71 55.62 14.91
N LEU A 945 -29.88 56.89 14.56
CA LEU A 945 -30.20 57.95 15.52
C LEU A 945 -31.68 58.28 15.48
N GLU A 946 -32.33 58.15 16.63
CA GLU A 946 -33.75 58.44 16.87
C GLU A 946 -33.88 59.64 17.81
N ALA A 947 -34.59 60.69 17.38
CA ALA A 947 -34.95 61.81 18.25
C ALA A 947 -36.39 61.68 18.75
N ASP A 948 -36.71 62.35 19.86
CA ASP A 948 -38.06 62.35 20.40
C ASP A 948 -39.14 62.76 19.37
N PRO A 949 -40.36 62.19 19.44
CA PRO A 949 -41.42 62.44 18.47
C PRO A 949 -41.93 63.89 18.36
N THR A 950 -41.43 64.82 19.15
CA THR A 950 -41.79 66.25 19.05
C THR A 950 -40.64 67.12 18.59
N ALA A 951 -39.48 66.50 18.33
CA ALA A 951 -38.24 67.17 18.05
C ALA A 951 -37.69 66.82 16.67
N ARG A 952 -36.73 67.60 16.22
CA ARG A 952 -36.02 67.40 14.96
C ARG A 952 -34.57 67.82 15.11
N THR A 953 -33.67 66.97 14.62
CA THR A 953 -32.26 67.29 14.48
C THR A 953 -31.80 67.04 13.05
N ALA A 954 -31.01 67.97 12.52
CA ALA A 954 -30.25 67.77 11.30
C ALA A 954 -28.77 67.60 11.63
N TYR A 955 -28.11 66.70 10.92
CA TYR A 955 -26.67 66.48 10.98
C TYR A 955 -26.07 66.85 9.64
N ARG A 956 -24.80 67.21 9.63
CA ARG A 956 -24.00 67.22 8.40
C ARG A 956 -23.74 65.77 7.98
N SER A 957 -23.96 65.49 6.70
CA SER A 957 -23.67 64.17 6.12
C SER A 957 -22.20 64.04 5.69
N SER A 958 -21.85 62.86 5.23
CA SER A 958 -20.56 62.53 4.64
C SER A 958 -20.35 63.18 3.25
N GLU A 959 -21.41 63.67 2.59
CA GLU A 959 -21.34 64.46 1.34
C GLU A 959 -21.01 65.93 1.60
N HIS A 960 -20.96 66.38 2.86
CA HIS A 960 -20.71 67.78 3.16
C HIS A 960 -19.35 68.24 2.58
N PRO A 961 -19.24 69.43 1.95
CA PRO A 961 -18.02 69.85 1.27
C PRO A 961 -16.82 70.07 2.20
N SER A 962 -17.06 70.44 3.46
CA SER A 962 -16.00 70.59 4.47
C SER A 962 -15.79 69.28 5.23
N LEU A 963 -14.58 68.72 5.16
CA LEU A 963 -14.19 67.47 5.82
C LEU A 963 -14.41 67.51 7.34
N ASP A 964 -14.08 68.62 8.01
CA ASP A 964 -14.22 68.75 9.47
C ASP A 964 -15.66 68.74 9.97
N HIS A 965 -16.62 68.92 9.08
CA HIS A 965 -18.04 68.87 9.42
C HIS A 965 -18.66 67.49 9.18
N ARG A 966 -17.99 66.60 8.45
CA ARG A 966 -18.49 65.24 8.15
C ARG A 966 -18.49 64.40 9.43
N PRO A 967 -19.41 63.44 9.54
CA PRO A 967 -19.42 62.52 10.66
C PRO A 967 -18.12 61.70 10.68
N SER A 968 -17.63 61.37 11.87
CA SER A 968 -16.46 60.52 12.05
C SER A 968 -16.58 59.60 13.24
N LEU A 969 -15.86 58.48 13.20
CA LEU A 969 -15.67 57.57 14.31
C LEU A 969 -14.18 57.50 14.62
N GLU A 970 -13.78 57.99 15.79
CA GLU A 970 -12.41 57.90 16.30
C GLU A 970 -12.31 56.67 17.20
N VAL A 971 -11.43 55.73 16.88
CA VAL A 971 -11.24 54.47 17.63
C VAL A 971 -9.79 54.39 18.07
N CYS A 972 -9.56 54.30 19.37
CA CYS A 972 -8.28 54.01 19.98
C CYS A 972 -8.29 52.57 20.50
N PHE A 973 -7.25 51.81 20.19
CA PHE A 973 -7.17 50.39 20.49
C PHE A 973 -5.73 49.96 20.78
N TYR A 974 -5.62 48.83 21.48
CA TYR A 974 -4.40 48.09 21.73
C TYR A 974 -4.26 46.92 20.76
#